data_AF-A0A9X3XT35-F1
#
_entry.id   AF-A0A9X3XT35-F1
#
_cell.length_a   1.000
_cell.length_b   1.000
_cell.length_c   1.000
_cell.angle_alpha   90.00
_cell.angle_beta   90.00
_cell.angle_gamma   90.00
#
_symmetry.space_group_name_H-M   'P 1'
#
loop_
_entity.id
_entity.type
_entity.pdbx_description
1 polymer ?
#
loop_
_entity_poly.entity_id
_entity_poly.type
_entity_poly.pdbx_seq_one_letter_code
_entity_poly.pdbx_strand_id
1 'polypeptide(L)'
;MRNKFHKLLSMFLVMLIVINQFGNITVLAESLAEQPERSLTIEVDQEEAALGEQFQLRVRGTPDLLNALVIDKSEDLIEGEVKQLNDYERLITYSSQHSGKYELTARSGDIQSNTVSIEISVPEESTSESFNIPEESLSESFNEARSSEPSITQESQIERQEELLNYDIGISAERPTLPSRHTQTLKGYIQGGAGDILEEYGEMVVRVPRASIGLIEFIRVEVADDSPLKPLAFYQEGTDVVFPFTFDYEGLNEAAQSYTFSITFEVAFFQSGGTEPNNDFQVSLTYAERAANTEFSITPIPSSRPIFSKLYYGSREIDSQGNLGNLLIDGQDVTNSNKFILQVNYEGSRKDGVVVTDVLPQGTTLAPNPTTWSSTGNREPISGGVRIAEVTNPGEANVRTHYVSEEFVDKVSFNKETNTLVVDFGNLAEGQSYFIEYALEVTDVDLFNEGRQEDGFSRNRASMTYNNQVMSRDYRLRIPESNLPAISLRKSVDKNVINLNENELTYTLHVSMFSGTSNTLVIEDVLEEGMEFVSFLSDIPSFIDAEVNNGIVRFSANNTIGGPTSFTLSFKVNVEAYAVGDQILNFATLVNSDNRLNTSTVRTRKIDGRIKVIKTDENGQRLAGAKFEILSSDSQVIQEGITAENGEFLSEPLPVGSYQVREIEAPEGYLLDATVHDVFINEYSIEEVTLTIENILDTGGVELIKHAEGSGEVLQGAVFELQNREGETLQTGLTTGADGKLAIEGLAPGAYQLVETQAPTGYELDATPIEFEIERSQTAVVELTKENRLTPGGVVLTKIDDQSGEVLQGAVFELQNREGETLQTG
;
A
#
# COMPACT_ATOMS: atom_id res chain seq x y z
N MET A 1 -5.33 54.04 -6.73
CA MET A 1 -4.85 53.11 -7.77
C MET A 1 -4.30 51.90 -7.03
N ARG A 2 -5.11 50.85 -6.76
CA ARG A 2 -5.21 49.60 -7.56
C ARG A 2 -3.80 49.09 -7.93
N ASN A 3 -3.25 47.95 -7.46
CA ASN A 3 -3.81 46.73 -6.85
C ASN A 3 -2.78 46.07 -5.89
N LYS A 4 -3.28 45.71 -4.69
CA LYS A 4 -3.04 44.54 -3.79
C LYS A 4 -1.60 43.99 -3.61
N PHE A 5 -0.92 44.11 -2.46
CA PHE A 5 -1.07 43.53 -1.10
C PHE A 5 -0.79 42.00 -0.95
N HIS A 6 0.30 41.72 -0.20
CA HIS A 6 0.57 40.62 0.76
C HIS A 6 1.13 39.28 0.25
N LYS A 7 2.38 38.94 0.62
CA LYS A 7 2.85 38.01 1.71
C LYS A 7 3.06 36.60 1.11
N LEU A 8 4.04 35.76 1.42
CA LEU A 8 5.15 35.68 2.37
C LEU A 8 6.10 34.57 1.83
N LEU A 9 7.40 34.66 2.09
CA LEU A 9 8.33 33.56 2.46
C LEU A 9 8.16 32.14 1.85
N SER A 10 9.07 31.74 0.96
CA SER A 10 9.52 30.34 0.71
C SER A 10 10.86 30.44 -0.07
N MET A 11 11.84 29.55 -0.06
CA MET A 11 12.17 28.30 0.61
C MET A 11 13.66 28.08 0.28
N PHE A 12 14.52 27.73 1.24
CA PHE A 12 15.92 27.38 0.99
C PHE A 12 16.27 26.17 1.87
N LEU A 13 16.32 24.97 1.28
CA LEU A 13 17.08 23.78 1.73
C LEU A 13 17.01 22.71 0.62
N VAL A 14 18.04 22.56 -0.21
CA VAL A 14 19.07 21.49 -0.19
C VAL A 14 18.49 20.08 -0.12
N MET A 15 18.45 19.44 -1.28
CA MET A 15 18.08 18.04 -1.53
C MET A 15 19.36 17.21 -1.64
N LEU A 16 19.49 16.12 -0.88
CA LEU A 16 20.49 15.08 -1.08
C LEU A 16 19.80 13.73 -1.24
N ILE A 17 20.38 12.93 -2.12
CA ILE A 17 19.94 11.66 -2.72
C ILE A 17 19.88 10.51 -1.70
N VAL A 18 18.87 9.64 -1.82
CA VAL A 18 18.97 8.21 -1.50
C VAL A 18 18.27 7.41 -2.60
N ILE A 19 19.05 6.57 -3.28
CA ILE A 19 18.59 5.44 -4.10
C ILE A 19 18.38 4.27 -3.14
N ASN A 20 17.24 3.56 -3.19
CA ASN A 20 17.32 2.11 -3.07
C ASN A 20 16.19 1.35 -3.79
N GLN A 21 16.58 0.13 -4.15
CA GLN A 21 15.97 -0.90 -4.96
C GLN A 21 14.69 -1.51 -4.35
N PHE A 22 13.50 -0.96 -4.61
CA PHE A 22 12.27 -1.76 -4.64
C PHE A 22 11.27 -1.05 -5.55
N GLY A 23 10.85 -1.73 -6.62
CA GLY A 23 9.91 -1.24 -7.61
C GLY A 23 8.51 -1.07 -7.02
N ASN A 24 8.30 -0.01 -6.24
CA ASN A 24 7.04 0.71 -6.15
C ASN A 24 7.37 2.18 -6.37
N ILE A 25 7.09 2.66 -7.58
CA ILE A 25 6.80 4.08 -7.76
C ILE A 25 5.42 4.27 -7.14
N THR A 26 5.35 4.50 -5.82
CA THR A 26 4.29 5.38 -5.33
C THR A 26 4.66 6.74 -5.86
N VAL A 27 4.11 7.10 -7.02
CA VAL A 27 3.86 8.50 -7.28
C VAL A 27 3.00 8.92 -6.10
N LEU A 28 3.54 9.79 -5.24
CA LEU A 28 2.75 10.66 -4.38
C LEU A 28 1.78 11.40 -5.30
N ALA A 29 0.62 10.79 -5.56
CA ALA A 29 -0.50 11.41 -6.22
C ALA A 29 -1.21 12.30 -5.21
N GLU A 30 -0.49 13.26 -4.63
CA GLU A 30 -1.08 14.33 -3.84
C GLU A 30 -0.25 15.63 -3.80
N SER A 31 0.76 15.78 -4.67
CA SER A 31 1.56 17.03 -4.70
C SER A 31 1.96 17.55 -6.08
N LEU A 32 1.29 17.14 -7.17
CA LEU A 32 1.64 17.63 -8.53
C LEU A 32 0.43 18.02 -9.41
N ALA A 33 -0.68 18.43 -8.80
CA ALA A 33 -1.82 19.00 -9.54
C ALA A 33 -1.74 20.53 -9.74
N GLU A 34 -0.67 21.21 -9.32
CA GLU A 34 -0.48 22.64 -9.59
C GLU A 34 0.97 22.92 -10.00
N GLN A 35 1.27 22.93 -11.32
CA GLN A 35 2.19 23.82 -12.08
C GLN A 35 2.62 23.15 -13.42
N PRO A 36 2.09 23.54 -14.60
CA PRO A 36 2.20 22.76 -15.84
C PRO A 36 3.47 22.99 -16.70
N GLU A 37 4.56 23.59 -16.20
CA GLU A 37 5.59 24.10 -17.11
C GLU A 37 6.75 23.15 -17.48
N ARG A 38 6.97 22.00 -16.79
CA ARG A 38 8.02 21.02 -17.17
C ARG A 38 7.80 19.57 -16.67
N SER A 39 6.66 18.95 -16.93
CA SER A 39 6.49 17.50 -16.69
C SER A 39 6.70 16.69 -17.99
N LEU A 40 7.28 15.50 -17.84
CA LEU A 40 7.41 14.49 -18.91
C LEU A 40 6.83 13.18 -18.36
N THR A 41 5.80 12.64 -19.00
CA THR A 41 5.10 11.42 -18.55
C THR A 41 5.06 10.41 -19.68
N ILE A 42 5.20 9.13 -19.34
CA ILE A 42 5.17 8.01 -20.28
C ILE A 42 4.13 6.97 -19.85
N GLU A 43 3.37 6.47 -20.82
CA GLU A 43 2.35 5.42 -20.66
C GLU A 43 2.55 4.38 -21.79
N VAL A 44 2.38 3.09 -21.50
CA VAL A 44 2.28 2.04 -22.53
C VAL A 44 0.80 1.73 -22.73
N ASP A 45 0.38 1.47 -23.96
CA ASP A 45 -1.01 1.11 -24.27
C ASP A 45 -1.42 -0.29 -23.78
N GLN A 46 -0.44 -1.17 -23.58
CA GLN A 46 -0.61 -2.51 -23.03
C GLN A 46 0.62 -2.91 -22.21
N GLU A 47 0.44 -3.65 -21.12
CA GLU A 47 1.54 -4.12 -20.26
C GLU A 47 2.10 -5.49 -20.68
N GLU A 48 1.44 -6.16 -21.64
CA GLU A 48 1.85 -7.42 -22.26
C GLU A 48 1.69 -7.38 -23.79
N ALA A 49 2.62 -7.96 -24.55
CA ALA A 49 2.50 -8.14 -25.99
C ALA A 49 3.19 -9.44 -26.47
N ALA A 50 2.76 -10.01 -27.59
CA ALA A 50 3.41 -11.19 -28.17
C ALA A 50 4.76 -10.85 -28.84
N LEU A 51 5.64 -11.84 -28.97
CA LEU A 51 6.92 -11.67 -29.65
C LEU A 51 6.72 -11.22 -31.11
N GLY A 52 7.25 -10.04 -31.44
CA GLY A 52 7.08 -9.40 -32.74
C GLY A 52 5.78 -8.59 -32.91
N GLU A 53 4.90 -8.59 -31.91
CA GLU A 53 3.75 -7.70 -31.85
C GLU A 53 4.19 -6.25 -31.59
N GLN A 54 3.43 -5.29 -32.13
CA GLN A 54 3.67 -3.88 -31.94
C GLN A 54 2.89 -3.36 -30.74
N PHE A 55 3.54 -2.56 -29.90
CA PHE A 55 2.93 -1.82 -28.79
C PHE A 55 3.29 -0.33 -28.90
N GLN A 56 2.53 0.54 -28.24
CA GLN A 56 2.67 1.98 -28.38
C GLN A 56 3.01 2.66 -27.05
N LEU A 57 4.01 3.53 -27.13
CA LEU A 57 4.46 4.40 -26.06
C LEU A 57 3.86 5.79 -26.25
N ARG A 58 3.03 6.22 -25.30
CA ARG A 58 2.42 7.54 -25.27
C ARG A 58 3.21 8.45 -24.34
N VAL A 59 3.84 9.48 -24.92
CA VAL A 59 4.68 10.43 -24.18
C VAL A 59 4.02 11.80 -24.18
N ARG A 60 3.79 12.36 -22.99
CA ARG A 60 3.23 13.71 -22.79
C ARG A 60 4.28 14.64 -22.19
N GLY A 61 4.38 15.85 -22.70
CA GLY A 61 5.29 16.87 -22.17
C GLY A 61 5.22 18.18 -22.94
N THR A 62 5.95 19.21 -22.50
CA THR A 62 5.98 20.48 -23.23
C THR A 62 6.69 20.34 -24.59
N PRO A 63 6.36 21.19 -25.60
CA PRO A 63 6.90 21.03 -26.95
C PRO A 63 8.43 20.99 -27.02
N ASP A 64 9.11 21.79 -26.20
CA ASP A 64 10.57 21.82 -26.12
C ASP A 64 11.15 20.51 -25.55
N LEU A 65 10.48 19.91 -24.56
CA LEU A 65 10.89 18.63 -23.97
C LEU A 65 10.68 17.48 -24.94
N LEU A 66 9.56 17.47 -25.66
CA LEU A 66 9.30 16.46 -26.70
C LEU A 66 10.29 16.58 -27.86
N ASN A 67 10.72 17.79 -28.23
CA ASN A 67 11.72 17.98 -29.29
C ASN A 67 13.12 17.50 -28.92
N ALA A 68 13.47 17.47 -27.62
CA ALA A 68 14.75 16.97 -27.11
C ALA A 68 14.67 15.56 -26.48
N LEU A 69 13.57 14.85 -26.73
CA LEU A 69 13.26 13.55 -26.15
C LEU A 69 14.26 12.46 -26.59
N VAL A 70 14.73 11.68 -25.61
CA VAL A 70 15.48 10.44 -25.81
C VAL A 70 14.79 9.35 -24.99
N ILE A 71 14.49 8.21 -25.60
CA ILE A 71 13.97 7.03 -24.89
C ILE A 71 15.15 6.13 -24.52
N ASP A 72 15.26 5.78 -23.24
CA ASP A 72 16.19 4.75 -22.77
C ASP A 72 15.48 3.39 -22.88
N LYS A 73 15.99 2.53 -23.76
CA LYS A 73 15.38 1.24 -24.15
C LYS A 73 16.47 0.21 -24.46
N SER A 74 16.13 -1.08 -24.31
CA SER A 74 17.00 -2.18 -24.74
C SER A 74 17.28 -2.13 -26.26
N GLU A 75 18.44 -2.67 -26.69
CA GLU A 75 18.77 -2.87 -28.10
C GLU A 75 17.80 -3.83 -28.80
N ASP A 76 17.13 -4.70 -28.04
CA ASP A 76 16.15 -5.67 -28.55
C ASP A 76 14.80 -5.06 -28.96
N LEU A 77 14.54 -3.80 -28.60
CA LEU A 77 13.35 -3.07 -29.00
C LEU A 77 13.63 -2.24 -30.26
N ILE A 78 12.93 -2.56 -31.36
CA ILE A 78 13.02 -1.81 -32.61
C ILE A 78 11.96 -0.70 -32.59
N GLU A 79 12.41 0.54 -32.74
CA GLU A 79 11.53 1.71 -32.90
C GLU A 79 10.92 1.72 -34.29
N GLY A 80 9.59 1.84 -34.34
CA GLY A 80 8.79 1.93 -35.55
C GLY A 80 8.38 3.38 -35.86
N GLU A 81 7.08 3.58 -36.08
CA GLU A 81 6.54 4.88 -36.44
C GLU A 81 6.44 5.81 -35.22
N VAL A 82 6.86 7.07 -35.39
CA VAL A 82 6.68 8.16 -34.42
C VAL A 82 5.61 9.11 -34.94
N LYS A 83 4.50 9.22 -34.23
CA LYS A 83 3.36 10.07 -34.60
C LYS A 83 3.14 11.17 -33.57
N GLN A 84 3.23 12.43 -33.99
CA GLN A 84 2.82 13.57 -33.17
C GLN A 84 1.28 13.64 -33.15
N LEU A 85 0.67 13.59 -31.96
CA LEU A 85 -0.79 13.70 -31.82
C LEU A 85 -1.26 15.16 -31.71
N ASN A 86 -0.52 15.96 -30.94
CA ASN A 86 -0.68 17.41 -30.78
C ASN A 86 0.64 18.00 -30.24
N ASP A 87 0.73 19.30 -29.99
CA ASP A 87 1.98 19.97 -29.56
C ASP A 87 2.56 19.44 -28.23
N TYR A 88 1.77 18.72 -27.43
CA TYR A 88 2.13 18.23 -26.09
C TYR A 88 2.18 16.70 -25.98
N GLU A 89 1.97 15.97 -27.08
CA GLU A 89 1.87 14.51 -27.04
C GLU A 89 2.43 13.82 -28.29
N ARG A 90 3.21 12.75 -28.07
CA ARG A 90 3.74 11.84 -29.09
C ARG A 90 3.36 10.40 -28.80
N LEU A 91 3.19 9.64 -29.87
CA LEU A 91 2.99 8.20 -29.84
C LEU A 91 4.14 7.54 -30.60
N ILE A 92 4.81 6.57 -29.99
CA ILE A 92 5.95 5.86 -30.56
C ILE A 92 5.65 4.38 -30.57
N THR A 93 5.67 3.75 -31.73
CA THR A 93 5.44 2.30 -31.85
C THR A 93 6.76 1.55 -31.66
N TYR A 94 6.75 0.49 -30.86
CA TYR A 94 7.88 -0.42 -30.68
C TYR A 94 7.48 -1.86 -31.05
N SER A 95 8.45 -2.63 -31.50
CA SER A 95 8.34 -4.10 -31.66
C SER A 95 9.58 -4.77 -31.10
N SER A 96 9.41 -5.87 -30.38
CA SER A 96 10.53 -6.60 -29.78
C SER A 96 11.06 -7.72 -30.68
N GLN A 97 12.38 -7.95 -30.63
CA GLN A 97 13.04 -9.09 -31.27
C GLN A 97 13.16 -10.32 -30.35
N HIS A 98 13.01 -10.18 -29.03
CA HIS A 98 13.12 -11.26 -28.05
C HIS A 98 12.03 -11.21 -26.97
N SER A 99 11.64 -12.36 -26.40
CA SER A 99 10.70 -12.43 -25.28
C SER A 99 11.40 -12.04 -23.97
N GLY A 100 10.70 -11.32 -23.09
CA GLY A 100 11.21 -10.85 -21.80
C GLY A 100 10.52 -9.58 -21.34
N LYS A 101 10.84 -9.14 -20.11
CA LYS A 101 10.33 -7.89 -19.54
C LYS A 101 11.28 -6.72 -19.86
N TYR A 102 10.72 -5.64 -20.38
CA TYR A 102 11.45 -4.43 -20.74
C TYR A 102 10.98 -3.24 -19.90
N GLU A 103 11.92 -2.47 -19.37
CA GLU A 103 11.65 -1.18 -18.73
C GLU A 103 12.01 -0.04 -19.68
N LEU A 104 11.13 0.95 -19.76
CA LEU A 104 11.25 2.10 -20.66
C LEU A 104 11.15 3.39 -19.86
N THR A 105 12.08 4.31 -20.11
CA THR A 105 12.04 5.67 -19.57
C THR A 105 12.29 6.69 -20.67
N ALA A 106 11.63 7.84 -20.57
CA ALA A 106 11.85 8.97 -21.45
C ALA A 106 12.65 10.04 -20.71
N ARG A 107 13.65 10.64 -21.37
CA ARG A 107 14.46 11.72 -20.82
C ARG A 107 14.56 12.90 -21.78
N SER A 108 14.61 14.11 -21.22
CA SER A 108 14.86 15.33 -21.97
C SER A 108 15.62 16.33 -21.08
N GLY A 109 16.91 16.52 -21.34
CA GLY A 109 17.81 17.27 -20.44
C GLY A 109 17.97 16.57 -19.10
N ASP A 110 17.77 17.30 -17.99
CA ASP A 110 17.84 16.79 -16.61
C ASP A 110 16.50 16.21 -16.10
N ILE A 111 15.47 16.12 -16.96
CA ILE A 111 14.13 15.66 -16.59
C ILE A 111 13.91 14.25 -17.15
N GLN A 112 13.53 13.32 -16.27
CA GLN A 112 13.15 11.94 -16.58
C GLN A 112 11.65 11.74 -16.36
N SER A 113 11.03 10.90 -17.19
CA SER A 113 9.66 10.41 -16.96
C SER A 113 9.64 9.33 -15.89
N ASN A 114 8.43 8.90 -15.52
CA ASN A 114 8.21 7.62 -14.84
C ASN A 114 8.77 6.45 -15.68
N THR A 115 9.07 5.33 -15.01
CA THR A 115 9.39 4.06 -15.67
C THR A 115 8.11 3.30 -15.94
N VAL A 116 8.01 2.71 -17.13
CA VAL A 116 6.92 1.79 -17.50
C VAL A 116 7.50 0.45 -17.91
N SER A 117 6.79 -0.64 -17.62
CA SER A 117 7.20 -2.00 -17.97
C SER A 117 6.31 -2.59 -19.04
N ILE A 118 6.88 -3.38 -19.95
CA ILE A 118 6.15 -4.18 -20.95
C ILE A 118 6.74 -5.59 -20.97
N GLU A 119 5.89 -6.61 -20.83
CA GLU A 119 6.28 -8.01 -20.94
C GLU A 119 6.01 -8.53 -22.35
N ILE A 120 7.04 -9.10 -22.99
CA ILE A 120 6.94 -9.70 -24.31
C ILE A 120 6.99 -11.22 -24.20
N SER A 121 5.93 -11.90 -24.61
CA SER A 121 5.80 -13.37 -24.46
C SER A 121 5.74 -14.07 -25.81
N VAL A 122 6.22 -15.31 -25.89
CA VAL A 122 6.04 -16.14 -27.11
C VAL A 122 4.60 -16.66 -27.11
N PRO A 123 3.81 -16.48 -28.19
CA PRO A 123 2.45 -17.02 -28.23
C PRO A 123 2.51 -18.56 -28.19
N GLU A 124 1.77 -19.18 -27.27
CA GLU A 124 1.60 -20.64 -27.23
C GLU A 124 0.87 -21.09 -28.50
N GLU A 125 1.53 -21.88 -29.36
CA GLU A 125 0.85 -22.51 -30.49
C GLU A 125 -0.17 -23.54 -29.97
N SER A 126 -1.45 -23.23 -30.18
CA SER A 126 -2.53 -24.19 -30.06
C SER A 126 -2.41 -25.27 -31.14
N THR A 127 -1.78 -26.42 -30.84
CA THR A 127 -1.85 -27.59 -31.72
C THR A 127 -2.97 -28.53 -31.27
N SER A 128 -4.12 -28.41 -31.93
CA SER A 128 -5.15 -29.44 -31.97
C SER A 128 -4.91 -30.42 -33.13
N GLU A 129 -5.16 -31.70 -32.84
CA GLU A 129 -5.49 -32.82 -33.75
C GLU A 129 -4.40 -33.49 -34.62
N SER A 130 -4.12 -34.75 -34.29
CA SER A 130 -4.57 -35.97 -35.02
C SER A 130 -3.50 -37.05 -35.27
N PHE A 131 -3.96 -38.29 -35.11
CA PHE A 131 -3.30 -39.56 -35.38
C PHE A 131 -2.71 -39.70 -36.80
N ASN A 132 -1.47 -40.22 -36.92
CA ASN A 132 -1.11 -41.29 -37.86
C ASN A 132 0.31 -41.85 -37.63
N ILE A 133 0.45 -43.18 -37.65
CA ILE A 133 1.68 -43.99 -37.78
C ILE A 133 1.51 -44.76 -39.11
N PRO A 134 2.50 -45.04 -40.01
CA PRO A 134 3.82 -45.69 -39.79
C PRO A 134 4.96 -45.10 -40.70
N GLU A 135 6.22 -45.54 -40.79
CA GLU A 135 6.89 -46.84 -40.64
C GLU A 135 8.44 -46.66 -40.60
N GLU A 136 9.17 -47.70 -40.16
CA GLU A 136 10.62 -47.97 -40.29
C GLU A 136 11.66 -47.26 -39.40
N SER A 137 12.13 -47.91 -38.34
CA SER A 137 13.29 -48.83 -38.41
C SER A 137 13.71 -49.38 -37.03
N LEU A 138 13.53 -50.70 -36.91
CA LEU A 138 14.28 -51.70 -36.14
C LEU A 138 15.35 -51.22 -35.13
N SER A 139 15.19 -51.61 -33.85
CA SER A 139 15.82 -52.85 -33.33
C SER A 139 15.51 -53.09 -31.84
N GLU A 140 14.87 -54.24 -31.59
CA GLU A 140 15.12 -55.22 -30.52
C GLU A 140 15.33 -54.75 -29.06
N SER A 141 14.36 -55.03 -28.20
CA SER A 141 14.41 -56.24 -27.34
C SER A 141 13.07 -56.45 -26.60
N PHE A 142 12.46 -57.61 -26.87
CA PHE A 142 11.48 -58.35 -26.07
C PHE A 142 11.97 -58.45 -24.58
N ASN A 143 11.19 -58.63 -23.51
CA ASN A 143 9.90 -59.28 -23.31
C ASN A 143 9.46 -59.15 -21.83
N GLU A 144 8.15 -59.37 -21.59
CA GLU A 144 7.55 -60.01 -20.39
C GLU A 144 7.62 -59.27 -19.03
N ALA A 145 6.56 -59.14 -18.23
CA ALA A 145 5.29 -59.85 -18.19
C ALA A 145 4.17 -59.03 -17.48
N ARG A 146 2.94 -59.23 -17.97
CA ARG A 146 1.66 -59.23 -17.23
C ARG A 146 1.80 -60.02 -15.92
N SER A 147 1.06 -59.85 -14.83
CA SER A 147 -0.30 -59.38 -14.55
C SER A 147 -0.48 -59.50 -13.03
N SER A 148 -1.44 -58.75 -12.45
CA SER A 148 -2.54 -59.25 -11.58
C SER A 148 -2.84 -58.34 -10.39
N GLU A 149 -3.95 -57.61 -10.49
CA GLU A 149 -4.90 -57.37 -9.39
C GLU A 149 -5.79 -58.63 -9.20
N PRO A 150 -6.78 -58.72 -8.27
CA PRO A 150 -7.23 -57.82 -7.18
C PRO A 150 -7.36 -58.58 -5.81
N SER A 151 -7.70 -58.02 -4.63
CA SER A 151 -9.06 -57.64 -4.20
C SER A 151 -9.16 -57.38 -2.67
N ILE A 152 -9.75 -56.23 -2.32
CA ILE A 152 -10.78 -55.93 -1.27
C ILE A 152 -10.54 -56.33 0.22
N THR A 153 -10.47 -55.33 1.12
CA THR A 153 -11.48 -55.09 2.19
C THR A 153 -11.31 -53.71 2.84
N GLN A 154 -12.44 -53.04 3.09
CA GLN A 154 -12.57 -51.71 3.69
C GLN A 154 -12.06 -51.65 5.13
N GLU A 155 -11.24 -50.65 5.44
CA GLU A 155 -11.40 -49.84 6.65
C GLU A 155 -10.79 -48.46 6.39
N SER A 156 -11.56 -47.45 6.76
CA SER A 156 -11.30 -46.01 6.68
C SER A 156 -9.83 -45.59 6.82
N GLN A 157 -9.31 -44.83 5.86
CA GLN A 157 -8.63 -43.55 6.13
C GLN A 157 -8.86 -42.59 4.95
N ILE A 158 -9.16 -41.36 5.33
CA ILE A 158 -9.47 -40.21 4.50
C ILE A 158 -8.20 -39.82 3.73
N GLU A 159 -8.16 -40.01 2.42
CA GLU A 159 -7.21 -39.28 1.58
C GLU A 159 -7.69 -37.82 1.55
N ARG A 160 -6.94 -36.96 2.24
CA ARG A 160 -7.02 -35.51 2.09
C ARG A 160 -6.84 -35.20 0.60
N GLN A 161 -7.81 -34.51 0.01
CA GLN A 161 -7.52 -33.67 -1.14
C GLN A 161 -6.41 -32.71 -0.72
N GLU A 162 -5.30 -32.68 -1.44
CA GLU A 162 -4.36 -31.56 -1.39
C GLU A 162 -5.16 -30.31 -1.78
N GLU A 163 -5.54 -29.51 -0.78
CA GLU A 163 -5.98 -28.14 -1.01
C GLU A 163 -4.82 -27.43 -1.70
N LEU A 164 -5.05 -26.93 -2.91
CA LEU A 164 -4.09 -26.10 -3.64
C LEU A 164 -3.84 -24.84 -2.82
N LEU A 165 -2.78 -24.84 -2.01
CA LEU A 165 -2.31 -23.67 -1.27
C LEU A 165 -2.02 -22.56 -2.27
N ASN A 166 -2.79 -21.48 -2.23
CA ASN A 166 -2.77 -20.39 -3.21
C ASN A 166 -1.87 -19.21 -2.75
N TYR A 167 -0.71 -19.55 -2.19
CA TYR A 167 0.39 -18.61 -1.92
C TYR A 167 1.69 -19.12 -2.54
N ASP A 168 2.64 -18.23 -2.82
CA ASP A 168 4.00 -18.57 -3.26
C ASP A 168 5.06 -18.03 -2.31
N ILE A 169 6.21 -18.69 -2.24
CA ILE A 169 7.36 -18.22 -1.45
C ILE A 169 8.62 -18.30 -2.29
N GLY A 170 9.55 -17.36 -2.07
CA GLY A 170 10.83 -17.37 -2.74
C GLY A 170 11.94 -16.79 -1.91
N ILE A 171 13.16 -17.26 -2.15
CA ILE A 171 14.37 -16.75 -1.53
C ILE A 171 15.51 -16.74 -2.54
N SER A 172 16.35 -15.70 -2.48
CA SER A 172 17.49 -15.53 -3.38
C SER A 172 18.68 -14.92 -2.65
N ALA A 173 19.88 -15.41 -2.96
CA ALA A 173 21.12 -14.79 -2.55
C ALA A 173 21.51 -13.68 -3.54
N GLU A 174 21.72 -12.45 -3.05
CA GLU A 174 22.13 -11.30 -3.86
C GLU A 174 23.42 -11.55 -4.66
N ARG A 175 24.40 -12.20 -4.03
CA ARG A 175 25.62 -12.67 -4.68
C ARG A 175 25.69 -14.19 -4.67
N PRO A 176 25.79 -14.86 -5.82
CA PRO A 176 25.96 -16.30 -5.88
C PRO A 176 27.37 -16.74 -5.45
N THR A 177 28.35 -15.84 -5.54
CA THR A 177 29.71 -16.10 -5.06
C THR A 177 30.34 -14.82 -4.51
N LEU A 178 30.97 -14.89 -3.34
CA LEU A 178 31.64 -13.76 -2.72
C LEU A 178 32.88 -14.17 -1.92
N PRO A 179 33.90 -13.31 -1.80
CA PRO A 179 35.06 -13.62 -0.98
C PRO A 179 34.71 -13.63 0.51
N SER A 180 35.47 -14.37 1.31
CA SER A 180 35.38 -14.32 2.77
C SER A 180 35.30 -12.89 3.34
N ARG A 181 34.53 -12.71 4.42
CA ARG A 181 34.29 -11.41 5.10
C ARG A 181 33.58 -10.34 4.26
N HIS A 182 33.00 -10.69 3.12
CA HIS A 182 32.11 -9.78 2.38
C HIS A 182 30.68 -9.85 2.91
N THR A 183 29.86 -8.88 2.53
CA THR A 183 28.42 -8.88 2.84
C THR A 183 27.68 -9.81 1.90
N GLN A 184 26.79 -10.63 2.46
CA GLN A 184 25.73 -11.30 1.73
C GLN A 184 24.39 -10.71 2.16
N THR A 185 23.50 -10.51 1.19
CA THR A 185 22.07 -10.26 1.44
C THR A 185 21.28 -11.42 0.88
N LEU A 186 20.39 -11.98 1.70
CA LEU A 186 19.34 -12.89 1.25
C LEU A 186 18.07 -12.07 1.09
N LYS A 187 17.45 -12.10 -0.09
CA LYS A 187 16.16 -11.45 -0.36
C LYS A 187 15.10 -12.53 -0.46
N GLY A 188 14.09 -12.47 0.40
CA GLY A 188 12.97 -13.41 0.37
C GLY A 188 11.64 -12.70 0.22
N TYR A 189 10.65 -13.46 -0.24
CA TYR A 189 9.28 -13.00 -0.37
C TYR A 189 8.29 -14.13 -0.04
N ILE A 190 7.09 -13.71 0.31
CA ILE A 190 5.87 -14.53 0.28
C ILE A 190 4.80 -13.73 -0.46
N GLN A 191 4.10 -14.38 -1.39
CA GLN A 191 3.02 -13.80 -2.17
C GLN A 191 1.73 -14.54 -1.88
N GLY A 192 0.71 -13.86 -1.36
CA GLY A 192 -0.59 -14.46 -1.02
C GLY A 192 -1.56 -13.44 -0.43
N GLY A 193 -2.86 -13.75 -0.47
CA GLY A 193 -3.90 -12.93 0.15
C GLY A 193 -4.23 -13.40 1.58
N ALA A 194 -5.12 -12.67 2.26
CA ALA A 194 -5.59 -12.99 3.61
C ALA A 194 -6.21 -14.39 3.75
N GLY A 195 -6.72 -14.96 2.64
CA GLY A 195 -7.24 -16.34 2.60
C GLY A 195 -6.17 -17.43 2.46
N ASP A 196 -4.93 -17.06 2.09
CA ASP A 196 -3.86 -18.03 1.77
C ASP A 196 -2.76 -18.06 2.84
N ILE A 197 -2.59 -16.96 3.58
CA ILE A 197 -1.60 -16.81 4.67
C ILE A 197 -2.35 -16.89 6.00
N LEU A 198 -2.39 -18.08 6.59
CA LEU A 198 -3.23 -18.39 7.74
C LEU A 198 -2.40 -18.59 9.02
N GLU A 199 -3.01 -18.29 10.17
CA GLU A 199 -2.39 -18.49 11.49
C GLU A 199 -2.07 -19.97 11.77
N GLU A 200 -2.90 -20.89 11.26
CA GLU A 200 -2.72 -22.34 11.44
C GLU A 200 -1.48 -22.91 10.73
N TYR A 201 -0.93 -22.19 9.75
CA TYR A 201 0.30 -22.56 9.03
C TYR A 201 1.58 -22.23 9.80
N GLY A 202 1.47 -21.50 10.91
CA GLY A 202 2.58 -21.21 11.80
C GLY A 202 3.56 -20.18 11.24
N GLU A 203 4.83 -20.32 11.61
CA GLU A 203 5.89 -19.37 11.25
C GLU A 203 6.50 -19.68 9.88
N MET A 204 6.83 -18.63 9.15
CA MET A 204 7.71 -18.73 7.99
C MET A 204 9.16 -18.72 8.47
N VAL A 205 9.98 -19.66 8.01
CA VAL A 205 11.30 -19.91 8.59
C VAL A 205 12.38 -19.92 7.51
N VAL A 206 13.41 -19.09 7.66
CA VAL A 206 14.64 -19.17 6.85
C VAL A 206 15.73 -19.89 7.64
N ARG A 207 16.38 -20.88 7.04
CA ARG A 207 17.54 -21.58 7.61
C ARG A 207 18.78 -21.27 6.82
N VAL A 208 19.79 -20.73 7.49
CA VAL A 208 21.10 -20.40 6.92
C VAL A 208 22.18 -21.19 7.65
N PRO A 209 23.03 -21.96 6.96
CA PRO A 209 24.10 -22.71 7.62
C PRO A 209 24.99 -21.78 8.44
N ARG A 210 25.15 -22.08 9.74
CA ARG A 210 25.97 -21.27 10.66
C ARG A 210 27.41 -21.13 10.17
N ALA A 211 27.92 -22.14 9.47
CA ALA A 211 29.26 -22.15 8.87
C ALA A 211 29.46 -21.07 7.79
N SER A 212 28.37 -20.58 7.19
CA SER A 212 28.41 -19.53 6.17
C SER A 212 28.41 -18.11 6.76
N ILE A 213 27.96 -17.94 8.01
CA ILE A 213 27.81 -16.65 8.69
C ILE A 213 29.06 -16.37 9.52
N GLY A 214 29.61 -15.15 9.44
CA GLY A 214 30.69 -14.67 10.28
C GLY A 214 30.24 -14.39 11.72
N LEU A 215 30.40 -13.14 12.14
CA LEU A 215 29.91 -12.66 13.45
C LEU A 215 28.40 -12.39 13.38
N ILE A 216 27.65 -12.97 14.32
CA ILE A 216 26.18 -12.85 14.38
C ILE A 216 25.74 -11.43 14.74
N GLU A 217 26.61 -10.65 15.38
CA GLU A 217 26.41 -9.25 15.76
C GLU A 217 26.29 -8.32 14.54
N PHE A 218 26.72 -8.79 13.37
CA PHE A 218 26.61 -8.07 12.09
C PHE A 218 25.43 -8.54 11.23
N ILE A 219 24.54 -9.37 11.77
CA ILE A 219 23.28 -9.70 11.12
C ILE A 219 22.36 -8.49 11.18
N ARG A 220 21.65 -8.25 10.07
CA ARG A 220 20.52 -7.33 9.96
C ARG A 220 19.36 -8.06 9.30
N VAL A 221 18.16 -7.85 9.82
CA VAL A 221 16.93 -8.34 9.23
C VAL A 221 16.05 -7.13 9.00
N GLU A 222 15.62 -6.94 7.77
CA GLU A 222 14.81 -5.80 7.35
C GLU A 222 13.54 -6.32 6.68
N VAL A 223 12.44 -5.63 6.97
CA VAL A 223 11.13 -5.81 6.37
C VAL A 223 10.58 -4.41 6.11
N ALA A 224 9.79 -4.23 5.06
CA ALA A 224 9.17 -2.92 4.76
C ALA A 224 8.32 -2.43 5.95
N ASP A 225 8.35 -1.10 6.21
CA ASP A 225 7.77 -0.48 7.41
C ASP A 225 6.27 -0.77 7.61
N ASP A 226 5.55 -1.00 6.51
CA ASP A 226 4.11 -1.30 6.46
C ASP A 226 3.79 -2.76 6.08
N SER A 227 4.78 -3.66 6.09
CA SER A 227 4.53 -5.08 5.78
C SER A 227 3.79 -5.78 6.92
N PRO A 228 2.78 -6.63 6.66
CA PRO A 228 2.21 -7.53 7.65
C PRO A 228 3.22 -8.61 8.09
N LEU A 229 4.27 -8.88 7.32
CA LEU A 229 5.34 -9.79 7.73
C LEU A 229 6.16 -9.17 8.88
N LYS A 230 6.41 -9.94 9.95
CA LYS A 230 7.16 -9.49 11.14
C LYS A 230 8.31 -10.45 11.45
N PRO A 231 9.57 -9.98 11.50
CA PRO A 231 10.68 -10.84 11.88
C PRO A 231 10.63 -11.14 13.37
N LEU A 232 10.87 -12.41 13.73
CA LEU A 232 11.04 -12.87 15.10
C LEU A 232 12.54 -13.00 15.44
N ALA A 233 12.84 -13.32 16.70
CA ALA A 233 14.23 -13.50 17.13
C ALA A 233 14.83 -14.75 16.47
N PHE A 234 15.93 -14.57 15.73
CA PHE A 234 16.68 -15.69 15.17
C PHE A 234 17.43 -16.47 16.26
N TYR A 235 17.60 -17.77 16.07
CA TYR A 235 18.28 -18.65 17.01
C TYR A 235 19.13 -19.69 16.27
N GLN A 236 20.06 -20.32 16.97
CA GLN A 236 20.83 -21.41 16.40
C GLN A 236 20.15 -22.76 16.70
N GLU A 237 19.93 -23.57 15.67
CA GLU A 237 19.38 -24.92 15.79
C GLU A 237 20.25 -25.89 14.99
N GLY A 238 20.91 -26.82 15.67
CA GLY A 238 21.88 -27.70 15.03
C GLY A 238 23.01 -26.92 14.35
N THR A 239 23.18 -27.14 13.05
CA THR A 239 24.20 -26.47 12.21
C THR A 239 23.72 -25.18 11.57
N ASP A 240 22.46 -24.79 11.77
CA ASP A 240 21.84 -23.67 11.07
C ASP A 240 21.51 -22.52 12.05
N VAL A 241 21.52 -21.30 11.52
CA VAL A 241 20.88 -20.14 12.11
C VAL A 241 19.50 -20.02 11.48
N VAL A 242 18.48 -20.02 12.34
CA VAL A 242 17.07 -20.04 11.99
C VAL A 242 16.50 -18.64 12.18
N PHE A 243 15.92 -18.07 11.13
CA PHE A 243 15.27 -16.76 11.13
C PHE A 243 13.76 -16.96 10.96
N PRO A 244 13.00 -17.00 12.07
CA PRO A 244 11.55 -17.08 12.02
C PRO A 244 10.92 -15.72 11.69
N PHE A 245 9.80 -15.77 10.99
CA PHE A 245 8.92 -14.65 10.67
C PHE A 245 7.48 -15.07 10.98
N THR A 246 6.71 -14.12 11.51
CA THR A 246 5.26 -14.25 11.74
C THR A 246 4.52 -13.20 10.92
N PHE A 247 3.19 -13.21 10.95
CA PHE A 247 2.34 -12.26 10.24
C PHE A 247 1.42 -11.52 11.21
N ASP A 248 1.20 -10.25 10.94
CA ASP A 248 0.09 -9.48 11.46
C ASP A 248 -1.15 -9.83 10.62
N TYR A 249 -1.89 -10.86 11.04
CA TYR A 249 -2.99 -11.43 10.25
C TYR A 249 -4.16 -10.47 10.05
N GLU A 250 -4.35 -9.49 10.95
CA GLU A 250 -5.37 -8.44 10.80
C GLU A 250 -5.00 -7.40 9.74
N GLY A 251 -3.70 -7.25 9.44
CA GLY A 251 -3.17 -6.35 8.43
C GLY A 251 -3.00 -6.98 7.03
N LEU A 252 -3.39 -8.25 6.84
CA LEU A 252 -3.32 -8.93 5.54
C LEU A 252 -4.42 -8.43 4.61
N ASN A 253 -4.06 -8.08 3.38
CA ASN A 253 -5.01 -7.68 2.36
C ASN A 253 -5.73 -8.92 1.76
N GLU A 254 -7.01 -8.80 1.42
CA GLU A 254 -7.76 -9.86 0.72
C GLU A 254 -7.20 -10.17 -0.68
N ALA A 255 -6.60 -9.17 -1.35
CA ALA A 255 -5.92 -9.36 -2.62
C ALA A 255 -4.51 -9.96 -2.42
N ALA A 256 -4.08 -10.82 -3.35
CA ALA A 256 -2.74 -11.40 -3.32
C ALA A 256 -1.67 -10.30 -3.47
N GLN A 257 -0.82 -10.16 -2.43
CA GLN A 257 0.28 -9.19 -2.40
C GLN A 257 1.60 -9.89 -2.07
N SER A 258 2.72 -9.29 -2.52
CA SER A 258 4.06 -9.77 -2.22
C SER A 258 4.63 -9.03 -1.01
N TYR A 259 4.97 -9.78 0.03
CA TYR A 259 5.63 -9.28 1.24
C TYR A 259 7.08 -9.72 1.23
N THR A 260 8.00 -8.75 1.25
CA THR A 260 9.44 -8.99 1.07
C THR A 260 10.24 -8.73 2.35
N PHE A 261 11.32 -9.46 2.52
CA PHE A 261 12.30 -9.24 3.60
C PHE A 261 13.73 -9.40 3.08
N SER A 262 14.69 -8.85 3.81
CA SER A 262 16.12 -9.08 3.61
C SER A 262 16.83 -9.50 4.89
N ILE A 263 17.75 -10.47 4.76
CA ILE A 263 18.68 -10.87 5.81
C ILE A 263 20.09 -10.57 5.31
N THR A 264 20.74 -9.60 5.94
CA THR A 264 22.09 -9.16 5.57
C THR A 264 23.09 -9.59 6.63
N PHE A 265 24.19 -10.22 6.25
CA PHE A 265 25.23 -10.67 7.17
C PHE A 265 26.62 -10.66 6.53
N GLU A 266 27.65 -10.68 7.37
CA GLU A 266 29.03 -10.94 6.92
C GLU A 266 29.25 -12.42 6.71
N VAL A 267 29.78 -12.84 5.55
CA VAL A 267 30.11 -14.25 5.33
C VAL A 267 31.37 -14.67 6.09
N ALA A 268 31.38 -15.93 6.49
CA ALA A 268 32.46 -16.52 7.27
C ALA A 268 33.83 -16.45 6.55
N PHE A 269 34.88 -16.59 7.35
CA PHE A 269 36.24 -16.52 6.90
C PHE A 269 36.80 -17.91 6.61
N PHE A 270 37.19 -18.14 5.35
CA PHE A 270 37.80 -19.38 4.86
C PHE A 270 39.22 -19.10 4.35
N GLN A 271 40.18 -19.96 4.70
CA GLN A 271 41.55 -19.92 4.19
C GLN A 271 41.85 -21.16 3.36
N SER A 272 42.51 -20.99 2.21
CA SER A 272 42.91 -22.13 1.37
C SER A 272 44.02 -22.96 2.05
N GLY A 273 43.68 -24.11 2.65
CA GLY A 273 44.64 -24.88 3.47
C GLY A 273 44.41 -26.39 3.72
N GLY A 274 43.41 -27.05 3.15
CA GLY A 274 43.16 -28.49 3.36
C GLY A 274 42.10 -29.10 2.44
N THR A 275 41.63 -30.32 2.74
CA THR A 275 40.44 -30.94 2.10
C THR A 275 39.19 -30.15 2.47
N GLU A 276 39.05 -28.96 1.88
CA GLU A 276 37.89 -28.12 2.12
C GLU A 276 36.73 -28.67 1.26
N PRO A 277 35.62 -29.11 1.87
CA PRO A 277 34.45 -29.52 1.13
C PRO A 277 33.74 -28.29 0.53
N ASN A 278 32.67 -28.57 -0.19
CA ASN A 278 31.88 -27.59 -0.92
C ASN A 278 31.63 -26.30 -0.12
N ASN A 279 32.14 -25.17 -0.61
CA ASN A 279 31.83 -23.85 -0.03
C ASN A 279 30.48 -23.32 -0.50
N ASP A 280 29.63 -24.20 -1.04
CA ASP A 280 28.28 -23.91 -1.48
C ASP A 280 27.34 -24.12 -0.30
N PHE A 281 26.73 -23.03 0.16
CA PHE A 281 25.82 -23.03 1.29
C PHE A 281 24.38 -22.96 0.79
N GLN A 282 23.61 -24.02 1.09
CA GLN A 282 22.19 -24.06 0.82
C GLN A 282 21.45 -23.30 1.90
N VAL A 283 20.57 -22.40 1.49
CA VAL A 283 19.64 -21.66 2.34
C VAL A 283 18.24 -22.11 1.96
N SER A 284 17.42 -22.44 2.96
CA SER A 284 16.03 -22.78 2.75
C SER A 284 15.10 -21.76 3.40
N LEU A 285 13.96 -21.54 2.77
CA LEU A 285 12.80 -20.81 3.27
C LEU A 285 11.63 -21.78 3.28
N THR A 286 10.96 -21.96 4.41
CA THR A 286 9.80 -22.86 4.54
C THR A 286 8.61 -22.14 5.16
N TYR A 287 7.41 -22.40 4.65
CA TYR A 287 6.14 -21.95 5.24
C TYR A 287 5.07 -22.99 4.94
N ALA A 288 4.35 -23.45 5.98
CA ALA A 288 3.48 -24.63 5.91
C ALA A 288 4.13 -25.81 5.16
N GLU A 289 3.58 -26.23 4.03
CA GLU A 289 4.06 -27.38 3.25
C GLU A 289 4.98 -26.97 2.07
N ARG A 290 5.18 -25.66 1.84
CA ARG A 290 6.05 -25.15 0.77
C ARG A 290 7.46 -24.86 1.25
N ALA A 291 8.42 -25.06 0.35
CA ALA A 291 9.82 -24.73 0.55
C ALA A 291 10.41 -24.06 -0.70
N ALA A 292 11.18 -22.99 -0.50
CA ALA A 292 12.05 -22.37 -1.49
C ALA A 292 13.50 -22.50 -1.05
N ASN A 293 14.43 -22.62 -2.00
CA ASN A 293 15.85 -22.78 -1.70
C ASN A 293 16.69 -21.83 -2.57
N THR A 294 17.82 -21.39 -2.03
CA THR A 294 18.85 -20.67 -2.77
C THR A 294 20.22 -21.14 -2.30
N GLU A 295 21.26 -20.87 -3.08
CA GLU A 295 22.63 -21.22 -2.72
C GLU A 295 23.57 -20.05 -2.96
N PHE A 296 24.65 -20.00 -2.19
CA PHE A 296 25.76 -19.10 -2.46
C PHE A 296 27.08 -19.74 -2.04
N SER A 297 28.17 -19.30 -2.68
CA SER A 297 29.50 -19.85 -2.45
C SER A 297 30.47 -18.83 -1.85
N ILE A 298 31.24 -19.24 -0.85
CA ILE A 298 32.31 -18.39 -0.29
C ILE A 298 33.65 -18.73 -0.94
N THR A 299 34.29 -17.75 -1.56
CA THR A 299 35.65 -17.90 -2.10
C THR A 299 36.68 -17.78 -0.97
N PRO A 300 37.48 -18.83 -0.70
CA PRO A 300 38.52 -18.76 0.33
C PRO A 300 39.59 -17.75 0.00
N ILE A 301 40.18 -17.17 1.04
CA ILE A 301 41.36 -16.34 0.90
C ILE A 301 42.57 -17.27 0.73
N PRO A 302 43.44 -17.06 -0.28
CA PRO A 302 44.67 -17.84 -0.43
C PRO A 302 45.50 -17.78 0.85
N SER A 303 46.09 -18.90 1.29
CA SER A 303 46.97 -18.99 2.48
C SER A 303 48.32 -18.25 2.33
N SER A 304 48.41 -17.28 1.42
CA SER A 304 49.56 -16.40 1.30
C SER A 304 49.70 -15.53 2.56
N ARG A 305 50.93 -15.39 3.05
CA ARG A 305 51.26 -14.48 4.15
C ARG A 305 51.00 -13.03 3.71
N PRO A 306 50.09 -12.27 4.35
CA PRO A 306 49.79 -10.92 3.89
C PRO A 306 50.93 -9.94 4.20
N ILE A 307 51.15 -8.97 3.32
CA ILE A 307 52.06 -7.86 3.60
C ILE A 307 51.48 -6.95 4.71
N PHE A 308 50.17 -6.70 4.67
CA PHE A 308 49.43 -5.94 5.68
C PHE A 308 48.01 -6.49 5.81
N SER A 309 47.57 -6.73 7.04
CA SER A 309 46.22 -7.22 7.35
C SER A 309 45.69 -6.57 8.62
N LYS A 310 44.37 -6.43 8.71
CA LYS A 310 43.66 -5.97 9.90
C LYS A 310 42.71 -7.07 10.36
N LEU A 311 42.97 -7.60 11.55
CA LEU A 311 42.20 -8.65 12.17
C LEU A 311 41.43 -8.07 13.35
N TYR A 312 40.20 -8.53 13.56
CA TYR A 312 39.38 -8.18 14.71
C TYR A 312 39.38 -9.30 15.73
N TYR A 313 39.45 -8.93 17.00
CA TYR A 313 39.40 -9.87 18.11
C TYR A 313 37.97 -10.39 18.26
N GLY A 314 37.76 -11.67 17.97
CA GLY A 314 36.43 -12.28 17.92
C GLY A 314 36.04 -12.77 16.53
N SER A 315 36.71 -12.34 15.45
CA SER A 315 36.66 -13.11 14.20
C SER A 315 37.08 -14.55 14.53
N ARG A 316 36.20 -15.53 14.29
CA ARG A 316 36.53 -16.95 14.45
C ARG A 316 36.72 -17.56 13.08
N GLU A 317 37.70 -18.46 12.94
CA GLU A 317 37.71 -19.36 11.79
C GLU A 317 36.55 -20.33 12.01
N ILE A 318 35.70 -20.49 11.00
CA ILE A 318 34.67 -21.52 11.05
C ILE A 318 35.15 -22.58 10.07
N ASP A 319 35.49 -23.75 10.60
CA ASP A 319 35.85 -24.85 9.74
C ASP A 319 34.62 -25.31 8.95
N SER A 320 34.87 -26.13 7.94
CA SER A 320 33.83 -26.66 7.06
C SER A 320 32.74 -27.50 7.73
N GLN A 321 32.88 -27.79 9.02
CA GLN A 321 31.93 -28.54 9.85
C GLN A 321 31.19 -27.59 10.82
N GLY A 322 31.37 -26.28 10.71
CA GLY A 322 30.76 -25.30 11.60
C GLY A 322 31.46 -25.18 12.96
N ASN A 323 32.60 -25.85 13.17
CA ASN A 323 33.33 -25.71 14.42
C ASN A 323 34.17 -24.45 14.39
N LEU A 324 34.18 -23.77 15.53
CA LEU A 324 34.97 -22.57 15.74
C LEU A 324 36.44 -22.99 15.87
N GLY A 325 37.20 -22.84 14.79
CA GLY A 325 38.65 -22.96 14.77
C GLY A 325 39.29 -21.83 15.57
N ASN A 326 40.34 -22.17 16.32
CA ASN A 326 41.17 -21.18 16.99
C ASN A 326 41.97 -20.42 15.93
N LEU A 327 41.52 -19.22 15.58
CA LEU A 327 42.48 -18.20 15.14
C LEU A 327 43.57 -18.09 16.20
N LEU A 328 44.77 -17.64 15.82
CA LEU A 328 45.90 -17.31 16.73
C LEU A 328 45.54 -16.30 17.85
N ILE A 329 44.28 -15.92 17.94
CA ILE A 329 43.64 -15.00 18.86
C ILE A 329 42.79 -15.83 19.84
N ASP A 330 43.45 -16.61 20.69
CA ASP A 330 42.79 -17.36 21.77
C ASP A 330 42.45 -16.39 22.92
N GLY A 331 41.15 -16.16 23.13
CA GLY A 331 40.66 -15.56 24.36
C GLY A 331 39.19 -15.14 24.28
N GLN A 332 38.45 -15.46 25.33
CA GLN A 332 37.17 -14.83 25.64
C GLN A 332 37.45 -13.38 26.05
N ASP A 333 37.48 -12.44 25.10
CA ASP A 333 37.52 -11.02 25.45
C ASP A 333 36.10 -10.57 25.78
N VAL A 334 35.83 -10.50 27.08
CA VAL A 334 34.58 -10.02 27.70
C VAL A 334 34.53 -8.49 27.78
N THR A 335 35.43 -7.77 27.11
CA THR A 335 35.40 -6.31 27.10
C THR A 335 34.56 -5.78 25.94
N ASN A 336 33.76 -4.74 26.21
CA ASN A 336 32.90 -4.07 25.24
C ASN A 336 33.67 -3.30 24.15
N SER A 337 35.00 -3.39 24.09
CA SER A 337 35.84 -2.63 23.16
C SER A 337 35.98 -3.32 21.79
N ASN A 338 36.23 -2.54 20.74
CA ASN A 338 36.56 -3.03 19.41
C ASN A 338 38.06 -3.31 19.31
N LYS A 339 38.49 -4.55 19.48
CA LYS A 339 39.91 -4.88 19.56
C LYS A 339 40.46 -5.37 18.22
N PHE A 340 41.65 -4.90 17.86
CA PHE A 340 42.30 -5.16 16.59
C PHE A 340 43.73 -5.70 16.74
N ILE A 341 44.13 -6.49 15.76
CA ILE A 341 45.52 -6.84 15.49
C ILE A 341 45.85 -6.44 14.06
N LEU A 342 46.84 -5.57 13.87
CA LEU A 342 47.41 -5.29 12.55
C LEU A 342 48.63 -6.16 12.33
N GLN A 343 48.60 -6.95 11.26
CA GLN A 343 49.77 -7.71 10.82
C GLN A 343 50.64 -6.83 9.92
N VAL A 344 51.90 -6.63 10.30
CA VAL A 344 52.86 -5.77 9.61
C VAL A 344 53.97 -6.65 9.04
N ASN A 345 54.06 -6.66 7.71
CA ASN A 345 55.05 -7.41 6.93
C ASN A 345 55.07 -8.92 7.26
N TYR A 346 53.91 -9.57 7.35
CA TYR A 346 53.82 -10.98 7.75
C TYR A 346 54.44 -11.94 6.72
N GLU A 347 54.60 -11.50 5.47
CA GLU A 347 55.38 -12.24 4.46
C GLU A 347 56.89 -12.29 4.74
N GLY A 348 57.41 -11.37 5.57
CA GLY A 348 58.81 -11.34 5.99
C GLY A 348 59.80 -10.85 4.94
N SER A 349 59.36 -10.19 3.86
CA SER A 349 60.28 -9.61 2.87
C SER A 349 60.87 -8.29 3.36
N ARG A 350 62.02 -7.84 2.82
CA ARG A 350 62.59 -6.55 3.18
C ARG A 350 61.67 -5.39 2.76
N LYS A 351 61.40 -4.44 3.66
CA LYS A 351 60.59 -3.24 3.42
C LYS A 351 61.30 -2.00 3.94
N ASP A 352 61.38 -0.93 3.15
CA ASP A 352 61.96 0.33 3.59
C ASP A 352 60.85 1.37 3.88
N GLY A 353 61.04 2.22 4.89
CA GLY A 353 60.12 3.31 5.24
C GLY A 353 58.72 2.85 5.67
N VAL A 354 58.64 1.83 6.52
CA VAL A 354 57.40 1.24 7.01
C VAL A 354 56.76 2.11 8.08
N VAL A 355 55.61 2.71 7.77
CA VAL A 355 54.80 3.49 8.71
C VAL A 355 53.36 3.02 8.65
N VAL A 356 52.80 2.67 9.80
CA VAL A 356 51.37 2.34 9.94
C VAL A 356 50.63 3.54 10.49
N THR A 357 49.49 3.87 9.89
CA THR A 357 48.60 4.95 10.31
C THR A 357 47.18 4.45 10.36
N ASP A 358 46.47 4.70 11.46
CA ASP A 358 45.05 4.40 11.60
C ASP A 358 44.31 5.66 12.04
N VAL A 359 43.39 6.12 11.20
CA VAL A 359 42.48 7.22 11.53
C VAL A 359 41.23 6.60 12.12
N LEU A 360 41.07 6.77 13.43
CA LEU A 360 39.95 6.18 14.16
C LEU A 360 38.65 6.90 13.77
N PRO A 361 37.52 6.19 13.59
CA PRO A 361 36.24 6.80 13.27
C PRO A 361 35.81 7.83 14.32
N GLN A 362 34.97 8.78 13.90
CA GLN A 362 34.40 9.75 14.83
C GLN A 362 33.60 9.02 15.92
N GLY A 363 33.55 9.61 17.10
CA GLY A 363 32.95 8.98 18.28
C GLY A 363 33.74 7.81 18.86
N THR A 364 35.00 7.60 18.47
CA THR A 364 35.88 6.56 19.04
C THR A 364 37.20 7.09 19.59
N THR A 365 37.81 6.37 20.54
CA THR A 365 39.17 6.62 21.07
C THR A 365 39.92 5.31 21.30
N LEU A 366 41.24 5.35 21.48
CA LEU A 366 42.01 4.20 21.96
C LEU A 366 41.61 3.82 23.40
N ALA A 367 41.34 2.52 23.60
CA ALA A 367 41.14 1.94 24.91
C ALA A 367 42.47 1.89 25.67
N PRO A 368 42.58 2.41 26.90
CA PRO A 368 43.87 2.57 27.58
C PRO A 368 44.53 1.26 27.98
N ASN A 369 43.74 0.22 28.24
CA ASN A 369 44.22 -1.08 28.72
C ASN A 369 43.49 -2.23 28.03
N PRO A 370 43.73 -2.48 26.72
CA PRO A 370 43.13 -3.63 26.07
C PRO A 370 43.62 -4.91 26.75
N THR A 371 42.76 -5.93 26.80
CA THR A 371 43.15 -7.25 27.32
C THR A 371 44.35 -7.79 26.55
N THR A 372 45.22 -8.57 27.18
CA THR A 372 46.40 -9.15 26.51
C THR A 372 46.07 -10.51 25.93
N TRP A 373 46.50 -10.80 24.71
CA TRP A 373 46.52 -12.19 24.21
C TRP A 373 47.71 -13.00 24.75
N SER A 374 47.71 -14.31 24.49
CA SER A 374 48.75 -15.24 24.93
C SER A 374 50.07 -15.00 24.18
N SER A 375 50.88 -14.09 24.70
CA SER A 375 52.22 -13.76 24.20
C SER A 375 53.23 -13.65 25.34
N THR A 376 54.51 -13.74 25.01
CA THR A 376 55.63 -13.58 25.95
C THR A 376 56.13 -12.12 25.97
N GLY A 377 56.97 -11.72 26.93
CA GLY A 377 57.51 -10.35 27.01
C GLY A 377 56.67 -9.39 27.88
N ASN A 378 56.99 -8.10 27.80
CA ASN A 378 56.35 -7.05 28.61
C ASN A 378 54.93 -6.74 28.09
N ARG A 379 53.95 -6.80 28.99
CA ARG A 379 52.52 -6.67 28.67
C ARG A 379 51.95 -5.27 28.91
N GLU A 380 52.75 -4.30 29.32
CA GLU A 380 52.29 -2.93 29.51
C GLU A 380 52.06 -2.23 28.16
N PRO A 381 50.88 -1.64 27.92
CA PRO A 381 50.62 -0.88 26.70
C PRO A 381 51.35 0.47 26.72
N ILE A 382 51.75 0.93 25.54
CA ILE A 382 52.33 2.25 25.31
C ILE A 382 51.30 3.17 24.63
N SER A 383 51.54 4.49 24.67
CA SER A 383 50.75 5.52 23.97
C SER A 383 49.23 5.38 24.14
N GLY A 384 48.79 5.04 25.35
CA GLY A 384 47.37 5.00 25.72
C GLY A 384 46.60 3.81 25.17
N GLY A 385 47.25 2.65 24.94
CA GLY A 385 46.54 1.42 24.63
C GLY A 385 47.18 0.48 23.60
N VAL A 386 48.39 0.76 23.13
CA VAL A 386 49.00 0.02 22.02
C VAL A 386 50.08 -0.94 22.51
N ARG A 387 50.15 -2.15 21.93
CA ARG A 387 51.27 -3.08 22.12
C ARG A 387 51.84 -3.51 20.78
N ILE A 388 53.16 -3.69 20.73
CA ILE A 388 53.87 -4.20 19.55
C ILE A 388 54.47 -5.55 19.90
N ALA A 389 54.17 -6.57 19.10
CA ALA A 389 54.75 -7.89 19.25
C ALA A 389 55.53 -8.30 18.00
N GLU A 390 56.76 -8.76 18.17
CA GLU A 390 57.53 -9.40 17.10
C GLU A 390 57.00 -10.82 16.88
N VAL A 391 56.95 -11.23 15.61
CA VAL A 391 56.45 -12.53 15.19
C VAL A 391 57.61 -13.43 14.76
N THR A 392 57.75 -14.58 15.40
CA THR A 392 58.71 -15.62 15.01
C THR A 392 58.00 -16.75 14.25
N ASN A 393 58.61 -17.19 13.14
CA ASN A 393 58.07 -18.22 12.24
C ASN A 393 56.65 -17.87 11.74
N PRO A 394 56.45 -16.70 11.09
CA PRO A 394 55.14 -16.32 10.57
C PRO A 394 54.61 -17.39 9.62
N GLY A 395 53.36 -17.82 9.77
CA GLY A 395 52.70 -18.76 8.85
C GLY A 395 53.07 -20.25 8.98
N GLU A 396 53.62 -20.68 10.12
CA GLU A 396 53.75 -22.10 10.49
C GLU A 396 52.79 -22.47 11.62
N ALA A 397 52.51 -23.76 11.84
CA ALA A 397 51.60 -24.24 12.91
C ALA A 397 52.00 -23.81 14.34
N ASN A 398 53.22 -23.28 14.53
CA ASN A 398 53.77 -22.83 15.82
C ASN A 398 54.19 -21.35 15.77
N VAL A 399 53.37 -20.46 15.23
CA VAL A 399 53.62 -19.00 15.31
C VAL A 399 53.80 -18.60 16.77
N ARG A 400 54.90 -17.93 17.08
CA ARG A 400 55.17 -17.39 18.43
C ARG A 400 55.29 -15.89 18.36
N THR A 401 54.84 -15.22 19.41
CA THR A 401 54.98 -13.78 19.55
C THR A 401 55.64 -13.39 20.85
N HIS A 402 56.34 -12.27 20.80
CA HIS A 402 57.02 -11.65 21.92
C HIS A 402 56.77 -10.14 21.89
N TYR A 403 56.20 -9.58 22.95
CA TYR A 403 55.99 -8.14 23.05
C TYR A 403 57.32 -7.41 23.16
N VAL A 404 57.51 -6.43 22.28
CA VAL A 404 58.67 -5.55 22.16
C VAL A 404 58.26 -4.07 22.25
N SER A 405 57.10 -3.77 22.85
CA SER A 405 56.51 -2.42 22.93
C SER A 405 57.49 -1.36 23.45
N GLU A 406 58.37 -1.72 24.38
CA GLU A 406 59.38 -0.81 24.95
C GLU A 406 60.38 -0.27 23.92
N GLU A 407 60.63 -0.98 22.82
CA GLU A 407 61.50 -0.54 21.73
C GLU A 407 60.82 0.50 20.81
N PHE A 408 59.51 0.69 20.96
CA PHE A 408 58.66 1.52 20.11
C PHE A 408 58.05 2.73 20.82
N VAL A 409 58.45 3.03 22.06
CA VAL A 409 57.87 4.14 22.87
C VAL A 409 57.92 5.48 22.12
N ASP A 410 59.06 5.81 21.50
CA ASP A 410 59.23 7.07 20.74
C ASP A 410 58.74 6.98 19.28
N LYS A 411 58.22 5.81 18.87
CA LYS A 411 57.79 5.52 17.50
C LYS A 411 56.28 5.30 17.37
N VAL A 412 55.56 5.21 18.49
CA VAL A 412 54.09 5.12 18.54
C VAL A 412 53.52 6.41 19.08
N SER A 413 52.65 7.05 18.31
CA SER A 413 51.95 8.26 18.75
C SER A 413 50.45 8.17 18.46
N PHE A 414 49.63 8.66 19.38
CA PHE A 414 48.20 8.86 19.18
C PHE A 414 47.87 10.35 19.31
N ASN A 415 47.45 10.97 18.21
CA ASN A 415 47.00 12.36 18.19
C ASN A 415 45.49 12.40 18.46
N LYS A 416 45.10 12.92 19.63
CA LYS A 416 43.70 13.02 20.05
C LYS A 416 42.88 14.03 19.24
N GLU A 417 43.51 15.09 18.73
CA GLU A 417 42.82 16.13 17.95
C GLU A 417 42.44 15.62 16.55
N THR A 418 43.32 14.83 15.93
CA THR A 418 43.09 14.24 14.61
C THR A 418 42.58 12.80 14.67
N ASN A 419 42.38 12.26 15.88
CA ASN A 419 42.03 10.87 16.16
C ASN A 419 42.89 9.85 15.40
N THR A 420 44.21 10.09 15.34
CA THR A 420 45.12 9.33 14.48
C THR A 420 46.18 8.58 15.29
N LEU A 421 46.23 7.26 15.13
CA LEU A 421 47.32 6.40 15.60
C LEU A 421 48.40 6.29 14.52
N VAL A 422 49.67 6.47 14.88
CA VAL A 422 50.83 6.29 14.02
C VAL A 422 51.85 5.37 14.70
N VAL A 423 52.34 4.38 13.97
CA VAL A 423 53.43 3.48 14.38
C VAL A 423 54.51 3.48 13.31
N ASP A 424 55.70 4.00 13.62
CA ASP A 424 56.85 4.02 12.72
C ASP A 424 57.76 2.81 12.96
N PHE A 425 57.93 1.96 11.96
CA PHE A 425 58.84 0.82 12.01
C PHE A 425 60.18 1.12 11.32
N GLY A 426 60.29 2.19 10.54
CA GLY A 426 61.46 2.47 9.72
C GLY A 426 61.72 1.37 8.69
N ASN A 427 62.95 0.90 8.58
CA ASN A 427 63.30 -0.15 7.62
C ASN A 427 63.24 -1.53 8.30
N LEU A 428 62.49 -2.45 7.70
CA LEU A 428 62.36 -3.84 8.12
C LEU A 428 63.27 -4.73 7.27
N ALA A 429 64.17 -5.46 7.92
CA ALA A 429 65.02 -6.47 7.32
C ALA A 429 64.22 -7.74 6.94
N GLU A 430 64.83 -8.62 6.15
CA GLU A 430 64.26 -9.91 5.80
C GLU A 430 64.01 -10.75 7.08
N GLY A 431 62.81 -11.31 7.18
CA GLY A 431 62.33 -12.08 8.34
C GLY A 431 61.66 -11.24 9.44
N GLN A 432 61.71 -9.90 9.38
CA GLN A 432 61.08 -9.06 10.41
C GLN A 432 59.58 -8.88 10.13
N SER A 433 58.76 -9.31 11.09
CA SER A 433 57.30 -9.24 11.06
C SER A 433 56.78 -8.85 12.43
N TYR A 434 55.76 -8.00 12.49
CA TYR A 434 55.22 -7.47 13.75
C TYR A 434 53.70 -7.51 13.77
N PHE A 435 53.13 -7.58 14.97
CA PHE A 435 51.72 -7.34 15.27
C PHE A 435 51.57 -6.06 16.08
N ILE A 436 50.62 -5.21 15.69
CA ILE A 436 50.16 -4.08 16.50
C ILE A 436 48.83 -4.48 17.13
N GLU A 437 48.78 -4.56 18.46
CA GLU A 437 47.56 -4.77 19.23
C GLU A 437 47.07 -3.43 19.79
N TYR A 438 45.79 -3.14 19.61
CA TYR A 438 45.08 -2.02 20.25
C TYR A 438 43.59 -2.30 20.26
N ALA A 439 42.84 -1.54 21.06
CA ALA A 439 41.37 -1.57 21.00
C ALA A 439 40.80 -0.16 20.95
N LEU A 440 39.58 -0.06 20.44
CA LEU A 440 38.83 1.18 20.36
C LEU A 440 37.63 1.12 21.30
N GLU A 441 37.44 2.19 22.05
CA GLU A 441 36.22 2.48 22.79
C GLU A 441 35.35 3.43 21.96
N VAL A 442 34.04 3.20 21.92
CA VAL A 442 33.08 4.19 21.43
C VAL A 442 32.77 5.12 22.58
N THR A 443 33.07 6.40 22.39
CA THR A 443 32.88 7.47 23.36
C THR A 443 31.68 8.35 23.06
N ASP A 444 31.18 8.31 21.82
CA ASP A 444 29.98 9.04 21.37
C ASP A 444 29.28 8.20 20.29
N VAL A 445 28.09 7.70 20.62
CA VAL A 445 27.33 6.78 19.74
C VAL A 445 26.71 7.51 18.55
N ASP A 446 26.34 8.79 18.71
CA ASP A 446 25.70 9.56 17.65
C ASP A 446 26.72 9.91 16.56
N LEU A 447 27.89 10.44 16.95
CA LEU A 447 29.00 10.69 16.02
C LEU A 447 29.54 9.41 15.39
N PHE A 448 29.51 8.30 16.13
CA PHE A 448 29.86 6.99 15.59
C PHE A 448 28.85 6.52 14.52
N ASN A 449 27.57 6.83 14.70
CA ASN A 449 26.49 6.47 13.77
C ASN A 449 26.45 7.35 12.52
N GLU A 450 26.83 8.63 12.63
CA GLU A 450 27.01 9.52 11.47
C GLU A 450 28.09 9.01 10.50
N GLY A 451 29.08 8.26 11.01
CA GLY A 451 30.15 7.65 10.21
C GLY A 451 29.79 6.34 9.49
N ARG A 452 28.53 5.91 9.54
CA ARG A 452 28.07 4.68 8.87
C ARG A 452 28.13 4.82 7.35
N GLN A 453 28.56 3.76 6.67
CA GLN A 453 28.50 3.67 5.22
C GLN A 453 27.08 3.28 4.76
N GLU A 454 26.84 3.24 3.44
CA GLU A 454 25.55 2.80 2.86
C GLU A 454 25.12 1.39 3.32
N ASP A 455 26.08 0.53 3.71
CA ASP A 455 25.80 -0.80 4.28
C ASP A 455 25.41 -0.77 5.77
N GLY A 456 25.26 0.42 6.37
CA GLY A 456 24.80 0.61 7.75
C GLY A 456 25.86 0.38 8.83
N PHE A 457 27.13 0.13 8.47
CA PHE A 457 28.22 -0.12 9.43
C PHE A 457 29.27 0.99 9.44
N SER A 458 29.74 1.34 10.63
CA SER A 458 30.94 2.17 10.80
C SER A 458 32.19 1.29 10.63
N ARG A 459 33.22 1.81 9.98
CA ARG A 459 34.44 1.05 9.64
C ARG A 459 35.68 1.77 10.12
N ASN A 460 36.61 1.04 10.70
CA ASN A 460 37.93 1.56 11.06
C ASN A 460 38.96 1.15 10.02
N ARG A 461 39.69 2.12 9.46
CA ARG A 461 40.63 1.92 8.35
C ARG A 461 42.06 2.22 8.78
N ALA A 462 42.88 1.18 8.82
CA ALA A 462 44.32 1.30 8.96
C ALA A 462 45.01 1.30 7.59
N SER A 463 46.13 2.00 7.48
CA SER A 463 46.98 2.06 6.29
C SER A 463 48.45 1.84 6.65
N MET A 464 49.19 1.16 5.78
CA MET A 464 50.63 0.99 5.89
C MET A 464 51.31 1.55 4.66
N THR A 465 52.25 2.45 4.87
CA THR A 465 53.17 2.95 3.85
C THR A 465 54.46 2.15 3.90
N TYR A 466 55.01 1.75 2.75
CA TYR A 466 56.33 1.10 2.62
C TYR A 466 56.83 1.23 1.18
N ASN A 467 58.12 1.36 0.92
CA ASN A 467 58.69 1.49 -0.44
C ASN A 467 57.95 2.51 -1.34
N ASN A 468 57.45 3.62 -0.76
CA ASN A 468 56.58 4.62 -1.41
C ASN A 468 55.22 4.08 -1.94
N GLN A 469 54.78 2.93 -1.46
CA GLN A 469 53.46 2.35 -1.69
C GLN A 469 52.60 2.47 -0.43
N VAL A 470 51.28 2.55 -0.60
CA VAL A 470 50.32 2.58 0.51
C VAL A 470 49.36 1.40 0.33
N MET A 471 49.09 0.69 1.41
CA MET A 471 48.05 -0.33 1.47
C MET A 471 47.12 -0.04 2.64
N SER A 472 45.81 -0.15 2.41
CA SER A 472 44.80 0.06 3.44
C SER A 472 44.00 -1.21 3.71
N ARG A 473 43.57 -1.36 4.96
CA ARG A 473 42.67 -2.42 5.42
C ARG A 473 41.67 -1.79 6.37
N ASP A 474 40.40 -1.96 6.06
CA ASP A 474 39.30 -1.58 6.92
C ASP A 474 38.66 -2.80 7.58
N TYR A 475 38.03 -2.58 8.72
CA TYR A 475 37.23 -3.58 9.41
C TYR A 475 36.00 -2.91 10.04
N ARG A 476 34.88 -3.63 10.08
CA ARG A 476 33.63 -3.15 10.70
C ARG A 476 33.79 -2.98 12.20
N LEU A 477 33.28 -1.88 12.72
CA LEU A 477 33.22 -1.65 14.15
C LEU A 477 31.90 -2.20 14.70
N ARG A 478 32.00 -3.03 15.73
CA ARG A 478 30.89 -3.29 16.64
C ARG A 478 30.58 -2.00 17.38
N ILE A 479 29.32 -1.70 17.61
CA ILE A 479 28.96 -0.70 18.62
C ILE A 479 29.19 -1.39 19.97
N PRO A 480 30.12 -0.93 20.83
CA PRO A 480 30.25 -1.41 22.19
C PRO A 480 28.87 -1.51 22.81
N GLU A 481 28.49 -2.70 23.24
CA GLU A 481 27.28 -2.91 24.00
C GLU A 481 27.40 -2.11 25.30
N SER A 482 27.02 -0.84 25.31
CA SER A 482 26.58 -0.20 26.55
C SER A 482 25.21 -0.78 26.87
N ASN A 483 25.17 -2.04 27.35
CA ASN A 483 23.97 -2.71 27.85
C ASN A 483 22.72 -2.59 26.97
N LEU A 484 22.84 -2.40 25.66
CA LEU A 484 21.73 -2.68 24.79
C LEU A 484 21.88 -4.16 24.44
N PRO A 485 20.99 -5.04 24.96
CA PRO A 485 20.55 -6.15 24.14
C PRO A 485 20.31 -5.60 22.74
N ALA A 486 20.44 -6.39 21.68
CA ALA A 486 19.91 -5.93 20.41
C ALA A 486 18.38 -5.74 20.61
N ILE A 487 17.94 -4.55 21.04
CA ILE A 487 16.57 -4.24 21.42
C ILE A 487 15.97 -3.50 20.23
N SER A 488 14.94 -4.09 19.64
CA SER A 488 14.00 -3.36 18.79
C SER A 488 12.84 -2.87 19.65
N LEU A 489 12.49 -1.59 19.47
CA LEU A 489 11.25 -1.01 19.98
C LEU A 489 10.46 -0.47 18.79
N ARG A 490 9.26 -0.99 18.57
CA ARG A 490 8.29 -0.48 17.59
C ARG A 490 7.02 -0.06 18.31
N LYS A 491 6.37 1.00 17.84
CA LYS A 491 5.04 1.41 18.29
C LYS A 491 4.02 1.17 17.18
N SER A 492 2.83 0.69 17.55
CA SER A 492 1.66 0.65 16.68
C SER A 492 0.46 1.29 17.40
N VAL A 493 -0.53 1.70 16.61
CA VAL A 493 -1.84 2.11 17.07
C VAL A 493 -2.88 1.19 16.44
N ASP A 494 -3.97 0.91 17.14
CA ASP A 494 -5.06 0.05 16.64
C ASP A 494 -5.83 0.69 15.48
N LYS A 495 -5.87 2.03 15.41
CA LYS A 495 -6.59 2.77 14.38
C LYS A 495 -5.79 3.95 13.85
N ASN A 496 -5.52 3.95 12.54
CA ASN A 496 -4.91 5.09 11.83
C ASN A 496 -5.95 6.14 11.42
N VAL A 497 -7.25 5.78 11.44
CA VAL A 497 -8.37 6.70 11.23
C VAL A 497 -9.43 6.41 12.29
N ILE A 498 -9.96 7.46 12.92
CA ILE A 498 -11.08 7.37 13.86
C ILE A 498 -12.20 8.33 13.47
N ASN A 499 -13.43 7.93 13.76
CA ASN A 499 -14.61 8.77 13.52
C ASN A 499 -14.85 9.78 14.64
N LEU A 500 -15.73 10.75 14.38
CA LEU A 500 -16.04 11.83 15.34
C LEU A 500 -16.58 11.33 16.69
N ASN A 501 -17.19 10.14 16.72
CA ASN A 501 -17.73 9.48 17.90
C ASN A 501 -16.73 8.51 18.59
N GLU A 502 -15.56 8.29 18.00
CA GLU A 502 -14.52 7.45 18.54
C GLU A 502 -13.49 8.29 19.30
N ASN A 503 -13.33 7.97 20.60
CA ASN A 503 -12.54 8.77 21.52
C ASN A 503 -11.43 7.98 22.20
N GLU A 504 -11.23 6.69 21.88
CA GLU A 504 -10.17 5.88 22.47
C GLU A 504 -9.25 5.33 21.38
N LEU A 505 -7.95 5.35 21.66
CA LEU A 505 -6.91 4.66 20.90
C LEU A 505 -6.17 3.69 21.80
N THR A 506 -5.75 2.58 21.22
CA THR A 506 -4.87 1.61 21.87
C THR A 506 -3.50 1.70 21.24
N TYR A 507 -2.50 2.11 22.03
CA TYR A 507 -1.11 2.05 21.61
C TYR A 507 -0.47 0.76 22.10
N THR A 508 0.27 0.10 21.23
CA THR A 508 1.02 -1.12 21.53
C THR A 508 2.50 -0.92 21.23
N LEU A 509 3.34 -1.15 22.22
CA LEU A 509 4.79 -1.14 22.11
C LEU A 509 5.28 -2.58 21.96
N HIS A 510 5.92 -2.88 20.85
CA HIS A 510 6.52 -4.17 20.54
C HIS A 510 8.00 -4.10 20.91
N VAL A 511 8.39 -4.88 21.92
CA VAL A 511 9.76 -4.92 22.43
C VAL A 511 10.36 -6.28 22.10
N SER A 512 11.46 -6.27 21.35
CA SER A 512 12.20 -7.50 21.02
C SER A 512 13.65 -7.35 21.44
N MET A 513 14.13 -8.22 22.31
CA MET A 513 15.54 -8.32 22.68
C MET A 513 16.14 -9.52 21.96
N PHE A 514 17.03 -9.32 20.99
CA PHE A 514 17.60 -10.37 20.14
C PHE A 514 18.81 -11.09 20.79
N SER A 515 19.53 -10.46 21.72
CA SER A 515 20.69 -11.05 22.43
C SER A 515 21.03 -10.24 23.69
N GLY A 516 21.83 -10.76 24.61
CA GLY A 516 22.32 -10.00 25.78
C GLY A 516 21.34 -9.94 26.96
N THR A 517 21.64 -9.14 27.98
CA THR A 517 20.75 -8.92 29.14
C THR A 517 20.61 -7.42 29.44
N SER A 518 19.45 -7.01 29.98
CA SER A 518 19.23 -5.65 30.47
C SER A 518 18.42 -5.66 31.77
N ASN A 519 18.88 -4.91 32.76
CA ASN A 519 18.15 -4.58 33.97
C ASN A 519 17.86 -3.07 34.08
N THR A 520 18.16 -2.32 33.03
CA THR A 520 18.03 -0.84 32.96
C THR A 520 17.07 -0.41 31.84
N LEU A 521 16.30 -1.34 31.28
CA LEU A 521 15.29 -1.06 30.27
C LEU A 521 14.22 -0.14 30.85
N VAL A 522 14.08 1.04 30.26
CA VAL A 522 12.98 1.97 30.51
C VAL A 522 12.37 2.36 29.17
N ILE A 523 11.07 2.36 29.04
CA ILE A 523 10.36 2.88 27.88
C ILE A 523 9.41 3.97 28.37
N GLU A 524 9.52 5.15 27.77
CA GLU A 524 8.71 6.32 28.11
C GLU A 524 7.88 6.70 26.89
N ASP A 525 6.59 6.93 27.08
CA ASP A 525 5.70 7.44 26.05
C ASP A 525 5.04 8.72 26.57
N VAL A 526 5.34 9.85 25.92
CA VAL A 526 4.83 11.15 26.33
C VAL A 526 3.53 11.40 25.59
N LEU A 527 2.43 11.51 26.33
CA LEU A 527 1.11 11.85 25.79
C LEU A 527 1.05 13.36 25.57
N GLU A 528 0.74 13.78 24.33
CA GLU A 528 0.63 15.20 23.97
C GLU A 528 -0.61 15.86 24.58
N GLU A 529 -0.68 17.19 24.51
CA GLU A 529 -1.84 17.95 25.00
C GLU A 529 -3.14 17.44 24.32
N GLY A 530 -4.17 17.17 25.13
CA GLY A 530 -5.43 16.58 24.65
C GLY A 530 -5.48 15.04 24.66
N MET A 531 -4.36 14.35 24.94
CA MET A 531 -4.35 12.92 25.21
C MET A 531 -4.44 12.64 26.71
N GLU A 532 -5.36 11.75 27.11
CA GLU A 532 -5.52 11.33 28.51
C GLU A 532 -5.33 9.82 28.66
N PHE A 533 -4.43 9.39 29.53
CA PHE A 533 -4.26 7.96 29.82
C PHE A 533 -5.54 7.37 30.43
N VAL A 534 -6.00 6.23 29.91
CA VAL A 534 -7.20 5.53 30.40
C VAL A 534 -6.79 4.33 31.26
N SER A 535 -6.08 3.37 30.69
CA SER A 535 -5.71 2.13 31.38
C SER A 535 -4.58 1.38 30.68
N PHE A 536 -3.87 0.56 31.46
CA PHE A 536 -3.03 -0.50 30.92
C PHE A 536 -3.89 -1.70 30.53
N LEU A 537 -3.46 -2.45 29.51
CA LEU A 537 -4.08 -3.74 29.16
C LEU A 537 -3.41 -4.89 29.94
N SER A 538 -4.13 -6.00 30.10
CA SER A 538 -3.85 -7.05 31.10
C SER A 538 -2.58 -7.90 30.88
N ASP A 539 -1.86 -7.71 29.78
CA ASP A 539 -0.77 -8.59 29.35
C ASP A 539 0.65 -8.06 29.64
N ILE A 540 0.78 -7.09 30.55
CA ILE A 540 2.10 -6.58 30.96
C ILE A 540 2.90 -7.72 31.63
N PRO A 541 4.10 -8.07 31.12
CA PRO A 541 4.91 -9.13 31.72
C PRO A 541 5.28 -8.81 33.17
N SER A 542 5.30 -9.82 34.03
CA SER A 542 5.58 -9.65 35.47
C SER A 542 6.97 -9.07 35.80
N PHE A 543 7.90 -9.12 34.83
CA PHE A 543 9.23 -8.53 34.93
C PHE A 543 9.29 -7.05 34.50
N ILE A 544 8.15 -6.47 34.13
CA ILE A 544 7.98 -5.05 33.77
C ILE A 544 7.05 -4.39 34.78
N ASP A 545 7.51 -3.29 35.37
CA ASP A 545 6.67 -2.36 36.10
C ASP A 545 6.13 -1.29 35.15
N ALA A 546 4.88 -0.87 35.36
CA ALA A 546 4.23 0.16 34.56
C ALA A 546 3.64 1.25 35.47
N GLU A 547 3.89 2.52 35.12
CA GLU A 547 3.37 3.67 35.86
C GLU A 547 3.02 4.82 34.91
N VAL A 548 2.16 5.73 35.36
CA VAL A 548 1.80 6.94 34.61
C VAL A 548 1.95 8.14 35.52
N ASN A 549 2.78 9.10 35.10
CA ASN A 549 3.03 10.32 35.87
C ASN A 549 3.11 11.52 34.92
N ASN A 550 2.31 12.56 35.19
CA ASN A 550 2.30 13.82 34.42
C ASN A 550 2.22 13.64 32.89
N GLY A 551 1.34 12.75 32.41
CA GLY A 551 1.18 12.49 30.97
C GLY A 551 2.29 11.61 30.36
N ILE A 552 3.20 11.04 31.17
CA ILE A 552 4.20 10.09 30.69
C ILE A 552 3.78 8.69 31.12
N VAL A 553 3.52 7.83 30.14
CA VAL A 553 3.34 6.38 30.35
C VAL A 553 4.72 5.75 30.35
N ARG A 554 5.11 5.14 31.47
CA ARG A 554 6.46 4.61 31.69
C ARG A 554 6.40 3.13 31.99
N PHE A 555 7.22 2.36 31.28
CA PHE A 555 7.49 0.96 31.54
C PHE A 555 8.95 0.78 31.94
N SER A 556 9.23 -0.01 32.97
CA SER A 556 10.61 -0.27 33.42
C SER A 556 10.83 -1.71 33.83
N ALA A 557 11.98 -2.28 33.45
CA ALA A 557 12.35 -3.61 33.92
C ALA A 557 12.58 -3.60 35.43
N ASN A 558 11.88 -4.49 36.14
CA ASN A 558 12.03 -4.67 37.59
C ASN A 558 13.03 -5.79 37.95
N ASN A 559 13.50 -6.53 36.94
CA ASN A 559 14.50 -7.58 37.05
C ASN A 559 15.38 -7.60 35.79
N THR A 560 16.44 -8.41 35.79
CA THR A 560 17.27 -8.64 34.61
C THR A 560 16.49 -9.43 33.57
N ILE A 561 16.27 -8.82 32.40
CA ILE A 561 15.68 -9.45 31.21
C ILE A 561 16.83 -9.99 30.36
N GLY A 562 16.73 -11.23 29.89
CA GLY A 562 17.70 -11.84 28.97
C GLY A 562 17.09 -12.10 27.60
N GLY A 563 17.83 -11.81 26.53
CA GLY A 563 17.49 -12.21 25.18
C GLY A 563 17.88 -13.67 24.89
N PRO A 564 17.28 -14.32 23.88
CA PRO A 564 16.23 -13.77 23.03
C PRO A 564 14.85 -13.77 23.73
N THR A 565 14.18 -12.62 23.78
CA THR A 565 12.84 -12.47 24.38
C THR A 565 12.07 -11.37 23.66
N SER A 566 10.78 -11.57 23.40
CA SER A 566 9.87 -10.54 22.87
C SER A 566 8.59 -10.44 23.69
N PHE A 567 8.03 -9.25 23.81
CA PHE A 567 6.76 -9.00 24.49
C PHE A 567 6.14 -7.68 24.01
N THR A 568 4.85 -7.50 24.30
CA THR A 568 4.11 -6.28 24.00
C THR A 568 3.75 -5.54 25.28
N LEU A 569 3.62 -4.22 25.18
CA LEU A 569 3.13 -3.36 26.25
C LEU A 569 2.05 -2.46 25.65
N SER A 570 0.80 -2.66 26.07
CA SER A 570 -0.34 -1.95 25.50
C SER A 570 -1.07 -1.11 26.54
N PHE A 571 -1.52 0.07 26.11
CA PHE A 571 -2.29 0.98 26.94
C PHE A 571 -3.28 1.78 26.09
N LYS A 572 -4.37 2.19 26.73
CA LYS A 572 -5.43 2.98 26.14
C LYS A 572 -5.28 4.46 26.48
N VAL A 573 -5.60 5.29 25.49
CA VAL A 573 -5.55 6.75 25.58
C VAL A 573 -6.88 7.31 25.06
N ASN A 574 -7.46 8.25 25.81
CA ASN A 574 -8.61 9.04 25.38
C ASN A 574 -8.11 10.24 24.55
N VAL A 575 -8.75 10.46 23.41
CA VAL A 575 -8.45 11.51 22.41
C VAL A 575 -9.69 12.34 22.06
N GLU A 576 -10.66 12.44 22.96
CA GLU A 576 -11.90 13.21 22.78
C GLU A 576 -11.63 14.69 22.51
N ALA A 577 -10.56 15.25 23.08
CA ALA A 577 -10.20 16.66 22.93
C ALA A 577 -9.81 17.06 21.49
N TYR A 578 -9.46 16.09 20.63
CA TYR A 578 -9.10 16.34 19.24
C TYR A 578 -10.34 16.54 18.37
N ALA A 579 -10.29 17.57 17.51
CA ALA A 579 -11.34 17.93 16.59
C ALA A 579 -11.26 17.10 15.29
N VAL A 580 -12.36 17.05 14.55
CA VAL A 580 -12.36 16.49 13.20
C VAL A 580 -11.36 17.25 12.32
N GLY A 581 -10.54 16.51 11.59
CA GLY A 581 -9.45 17.01 10.76
C GLY A 581 -8.09 17.03 11.45
N ASP A 582 -8.03 16.89 12.78
CA ASP A 582 -6.76 16.85 13.50
C ASP A 582 -5.97 15.57 13.20
N GLN A 583 -4.65 15.71 13.29
CA GLN A 583 -3.71 14.59 13.22
C GLN A 583 -3.13 14.36 14.61
N ILE A 584 -3.35 13.16 15.12
CA ILE A 584 -2.91 12.70 16.43
C ILE A 584 -1.60 11.95 16.21
N LEU A 585 -0.51 12.48 16.75
CA LEU A 585 0.84 11.92 16.59
C LEU A 585 1.33 11.37 17.92
N ASN A 586 1.97 10.20 17.90
CA ASN A 586 2.56 9.65 19.11
C ASN A 586 3.80 8.80 18.79
N PHE A 587 4.84 8.88 19.60
CA PHE A 587 6.01 7.99 19.54
C PHE A 587 6.50 7.68 20.95
N ALA A 588 7.14 6.53 21.14
CA ALA A 588 7.75 6.15 22.41
C ALA A 588 9.28 6.29 22.35
N THR A 589 9.90 6.45 23.51
CA THR A 589 11.35 6.50 23.69
C THR A 589 11.81 5.33 24.54
N LEU A 590 12.66 4.47 23.97
CA LEU A 590 13.48 3.54 24.71
C LEU A 590 14.64 4.30 25.37
N VAL A 591 14.76 4.18 26.69
CA VAL A 591 15.86 4.69 27.49
C VAL A 591 16.57 3.49 28.09
N ASN A 592 17.84 3.30 27.74
CA ASN A 592 18.67 2.28 28.38
C ASN A 592 20.00 2.90 28.80
N SER A 593 20.17 3.04 30.11
CA SER A 593 21.26 3.84 30.69
C SER A 593 21.21 5.27 30.13
N ASP A 594 22.27 5.73 29.44
CA ASP A 594 22.35 7.09 28.86
C ASP A 594 21.84 7.17 27.40
N ASN A 595 21.55 6.03 26.76
CA ASN A 595 21.09 6.00 25.37
C ASN A 595 19.57 6.18 25.29
N ARG A 596 19.12 7.05 24.38
CA ARG A 596 17.70 7.28 24.05
C ARG A 596 17.45 6.95 22.59
N LEU A 597 16.49 6.08 22.31
CA LEU A 597 16.06 5.72 20.97
C LEU A 597 14.55 5.93 20.84
N ASN A 598 14.12 6.70 19.85
CA ASN A 598 12.70 6.90 19.57
C ASN A 598 12.18 5.85 18.59
N THR A 599 10.92 5.45 18.75
CA THR A 599 10.19 4.74 17.70
C THR A 599 9.88 5.68 16.53
N SER A 600 9.45 5.11 15.41
CA SER A 600 8.67 5.88 14.43
C SER A 600 7.42 6.47 15.08
N THR A 601 6.96 7.59 14.54
CA THR A 601 5.73 8.25 14.98
C THR A 601 4.54 7.55 14.34
N VAL A 602 3.62 7.05 15.16
CA VAL A 602 2.31 6.59 14.69
C VAL A 602 1.38 7.78 14.54
N ARG A 603 0.50 7.71 13.54
CA ARG A 603 -0.40 8.80 13.16
C ARG A 603 -1.83 8.27 13.10
N THR A 604 -2.73 8.99 13.76
CA THR A 604 -4.17 8.77 13.63
C THR A 604 -4.83 10.05 13.15
N ARG A 605 -5.79 9.95 12.22
CA ARG A 605 -6.59 11.09 11.77
C ARG A 605 -8.03 10.97 12.23
N LYS A 606 -8.61 12.07 12.72
CA LYS A 606 -10.02 12.13 13.09
C LYS A 606 -10.85 12.64 11.91
N ILE A 607 -11.86 11.89 11.50
CA ILE A 607 -12.75 12.22 10.38
C ILE A 607 -14.19 12.43 10.85
N ASP A 608 -15.04 13.00 9.99
CA ASP A 608 -16.47 13.11 10.24
C ASP A 608 -17.15 11.75 9.96
N GLY A 609 -16.91 11.20 8.76
CA GLY A 609 -17.40 9.88 8.38
C GLY A 609 -18.93 9.78 8.20
N ARG A 610 -19.69 10.88 8.28
CA ARG A 610 -21.13 10.86 7.99
C ARG A 610 -21.41 11.13 6.52
N ILE A 611 -22.48 10.51 6.02
CA ILE A 611 -23.06 10.76 4.71
C ILE A 611 -24.27 11.67 4.88
N LYS A 612 -24.29 12.78 4.15
CA LYS A 612 -25.40 13.73 4.09
C LYS A 612 -26.14 13.56 2.77
N VAL A 613 -27.38 13.06 2.84
CA VAL A 613 -28.29 13.02 1.70
C VAL A 613 -29.12 14.30 1.68
N ILE A 614 -29.18 14.95 0.53
CA ILE A 614 -29.98 16.13 0.26
C ILE A 614 -30.98 15.80 -0.84
N LYS A 615 -32.27 15.83 -0.52
CA LYS A 615 -33.34 15.56 -1.46
C LYS A 615 -33.93 16.83 -2.04
N THR A 616 -34.04 16.89 -3.36
CA THR A 616 -34.69 18.00 -4.07
C THR A 616 -35.69 17.55 -5.13
N ASP A 617 -36.54 18.47 -5.57
CA ASP A 617 -37.24 18.38 -6.86
C ASP A 617 -36.39 18.96 -8.01
N GLU A 618 -36.95 18.92 -9.22
CA GLU A 618 -36.39 19.49 -10.46
C GLU A 618 -36.15 21.01 -10.41
N ASN A 619 -36.77 21.72 -9.46
CA ASN A 619 -36.59 23.16 -9.24
C ASN A 619 -35.57 23.47 -8.13
N GLY A 620 -34.98 22.45 -7.51
CA GLY A 620 -34.06 22.56 -6.39
C GLY A 620 -34.74 22.79 -5.03
N GLN A 621 -36.07 22.70 -4.95
CA GLN A 621 -36.81 22.77 -3.70
C GLN A 621 -36.53 21.52 -2.85
N ARG A 622 -36.28 21.71 -1.55
CA ARG A 622 -36.00 20.63 -0.60
C ARG A 622 -37.24 19.78 -0.33
N LEU A 623 -37.09 18.46 -0.31
CA LEU A 623 -38.19 17.51 -0.12
C LEU A 623 -38.00 16.67 1.15
N ALA A 624 -39.02 16.67 2.00
CA ALA A 624 -39.07 15.84 3.22
C ALA A 624 -39.78 14.50 2.95
N GLY A 625 -39.48 13.48 3.76
CA GLY A 625 -40.20 12.20 3.74
C GLY A 625 -39.66 11.13 2.78
N ALA A 626 -38.63 11.43 1.97
CA ALA A 626 -37.90 10.39 1.23
C ALA A 626 -37.20 9.45 2.21
N LYS A 627 -37.34 8.13 2.02
CA LYS A 627 -36.63 7.12 2.79
C LYS A 627 -35.46 6.53 2.01
N PHE A 628 -34.33 6.42 2.68
CA PHE A 628 -33.07 5.93 2.13
C PHE A 628 -32.52 4.78 2.95
N GLU A 629 -31.83 3.88 2.25
CA GLU A 629 -30.92 2.89 2.83
C GLU A 629 -29.48 3.27 2.48
N ILE A 630 -28.60 3.19 3.48
CA ILE A 630 -27.15 3.13 3.30
C ILE A 630 -26.75 1.67 3.42
N LEU A 631 -26.15 1.15 2.37
CA LEU A 631 -25.67 -0.22 2.27
C LEU A 631 -24.14 -0.26 2.26
N SER A 632 -23.57 -1.34 2.77
CA SER A 632 -22.17 -1.71 2.58
C SER A 632 -21.92 -2.15 1.13
N SER A 633 -20.64 -2.30 0.75
CA SER A 633 -20.25 -2.80 -0.57
C SER A 633 -20.78 -4.20 -0.92
N ASP A 634 -21.07 -5.03 0.08
CA ASP A 634 -21.71 -6.35 -0.06
C ASP A 634 -23.25 -6.28 0.00
N SER A 635 -23.84 -5.07 -0.14
CA SER A 635 -25.28 -4.83 -0.17
C SER A 635 -26.02 -5.16 1.14
N GLN A 636 -25.34 -5.17 2.29
CA GLN A 636 -26.01 -5.25 3.59
C GLN A 636 -26.48 -3.87 4.03
N VAL A 637 -27.71 -3.78 4.55
CA VAL A 637 -28.25 -2.51 5.08
C VAL A 637 -27.52 -2.17 6.38
N ILE A 638 -26.83 -1.04 6.40
CA ILE A 638 -26.14 -0.49 7.57
C ILE A 638 -27.09 0.42 8.35
N GLN A 639 -27.77 1.32 7.64
CA GLN A 639 -28.63 2.32 8.23
C GLN A 639 -29.78 2.70 7.29
N GLU A 640 -30.96 2.90 7.86
CA GLU A 640 -32.08 3.56 7.19
C GLU A 640 -32.25 5.00 7.67
N GLY A 641 -32.74 5.86 6.80
CA GLY A 641 -32.92 7.29 7.05
C GLY A 641 -34.13 7.87 6.38
N ILE A 642 -34.69 8.93 6.97
CA ILE A 642 -35.77 9.72 6.36
C ILE A 642 -35.33 11.18 6.31
N THR A 643 -35.52 11.80 5.15
CA THR A 643 -35.25 13.24 4.98
C THR A 643 -36.20 14.08 5.83
N ALA A 644 -35.63 15.01 6.60
CA ALA A 644 -36.38 15.91 7.47
C ALA A 644 -37.01 17.07 6.67
N GLU A 645 -37.69 18.01 7.35
CA GLU A 645 -38.36 19.19 6.76
C GLU A 645 -37.42 20.07 5.91
N ASN A 646 -36.11 20.06 6.20
CA ASN A 646 -35.10 20.77 5.40
C ASN A 646 -34.63 19.98 4.16
N GLY A 647 -35.21 18.81 3.92
CA GLY A 647 -34.86 17.88 2.85
C GLY A 647 -33.54 17.15 3.05
N GLU A 648 -33.05 17.05 4.28
CA GLU A 648 -31.75 16.44 4.58
C GLU A 648 -31.93 15.18 5.45
N PHE A 649 -31.12 14.17 5.16
CA PHE A 649 -30.89 13.02 6.02
C PHE A 649 -29.38 12.92 6.28
N LEU A 650 -29.00 12.73 7.55
CA LEU A 650 -27.60 12.62 7.96
C LEU A 650 -27.40 11.28 8.66
N SER A 651 -26.42 10.51 8.19
CA SER A 651 -26.10 9.21 8.77
C SER A 651 -25.41 9.32 10.13
N GLU A 652 -25.36 8.20 10.85
CA GLU A 652 -24.36 8.02 11.90
C GLU A 652 -22.94 8.01 11.28
N PRO A 653 -21.88 8.32 12.05
CA PRO A 653 -20.52 8.22 11.56
C PRO A 653 -20.18 6.79 11.14
N LEU A 654 -19.75 6.62 9.89
CA LEU A 654 -19.39 5.35 9.29
C LEU A 654 -17.88 5.24 9.13
N PRO A 655 -17.29 4.04 9.32
CA PRO A 655 -15.87 3.82 9.06
C PRO A 655 -15.44 4.21 7.64
N VAL A 656 -14.13 4.26 7.40
CA VAL A 656 -13.61 4.38 6.03
C VAL A 656 -14.06 3.18 5.19
N GLY A 657 -14.50 3.43 3.97
CA GLY A 657 -15.05 2.39 3.10
C GLY A 657 -15.92 2.91 1.97
N SER A 658 -16.35 1.97 1.13
CA SER A 658 -17.30 2.21 0.05
C SER A 658 -18.71 1.83 0.49
N TYR A 659 -19.65 2.73 0.23
CA TYR A 659 -21.04 2.63 0.62
C TYR A 659 -21.94 2.88 -0.58
N GLN A 660 -23.16 2.38 -0.49
CA GLN A 660 -24.21 2.59 -1.48
C GLN A 660 -25.40 3.28 -0.82
N VAL A 661 -25.94 4.30 -1.46
CA VAL A 661 -27.15 4.99 -1.00
C VAL A 661 -28.25 4.75 -2.01
N ARG A 662 -29.40 4.24 -1.55
CA ARG A 662 -30.56 3.93 -2.40
C ARG A 662 -31.83 4.50 -1.80
N GLU A 663 -32.63 5.19 -2.61
CA GLU A 663 -34.00 5.57 -2.23
C GLU A 663 -34.89 4.32 -2.25
N ILE A 664 -35.65 4.10 -1.18
CA ILE A 664 -36.60 2.99 -1.06
C ILE A 664 -38.06 3.45 -0.98
N GLU A 665 -38.29 4.73 -0.68
CA GLU A 665 -39.62 5.35 -0.70
C GLU A 665 -39.47 6.83 -1.06
N ALA A 666 -40.12 7.27 -2.13
CA ALA A 666 -40.12 8.67 -2.54
C ALA A 666 -40.94 9.56 -1.58
N PRO A 667 -40.67 10.87 -1.53
CA PRO A 667 -41.56 11.84 -0.91
C PRO A 667 -42.98 11.75 -1.50
N GLU A 668 -43.97 12.21 -0.72
CA GLU A 668 -45.35 12.27 -1.17
C GLU A 668 -45.49 13.11 -2.46
N GLY A 669 -46.08 12.52 -3.51
CA GLY A 669 -46.30 13.18 -4.80
C GLY A 669 -45.15 13.06 -5.80
N TYR A 670 -44.11 12.29 -5.50
CA TYR A 670 -42.94 12.11 -6.36
C TYR A 670 -42.74 10.63 -6.77
N LEU A 671 -42.09 10.43 -7.91
CA LEU A 671 -41.68 9.11 -8.38
C LEU A 671 -40.47 8.60 -7.60
N LEU A 672 -40.45 7.29 -7.31
CA LEU A 672 -39.30 6.60 -6.71
C LEU A 672 -38.19 6.44 -7.75
N ASP A 673 -37.01 7.00 -7.44
CA ASP A 673 -35.78 6.70 -8.17
C ASP A 673 -34.92 5.73 -7.36
N ALA A 674 -35.04 4.44 -7.67
CA ALA A 674 -34.28 3.38 -7.01
C ALA A 674 -32.81 3.27 -7.52
N THR A 675 -32.30 4.29 -8.22
CA THR A 675 -30.89 4.36 -8.61
C THR A 675 -29.99 4.26 -7.38
N VAL A 676 -28.97 3.43 -7.48
CA VAL A 676 -27.97 3.25 -6.42
C VAL A 676 -26.84 4.25 -6.65
N HIS A 677 -26.49 5.00 -5.61
CA HIS A 677 -25.41 5.96 -5.63
C HIS A 677 -24.23 5.46 -4.79
N ASP A 678 -23.07 5.27 -5.42
CA ASP A 678 -21.85 4.93 -4.69
C ASP A 678 -21.28 6.16 -3.98
N VAL A 679 -20.89 5.98 -2.72
CA VAL A 679 -20.31 7.00 -1.85
C VAL A 679 -19.04 6.42 -1.22
N PHE A 680 -17.97 7.21 -1.17
CA PHE A 680 -16.70 6.76 -0.60
C PHE A 680 -16.30 7.65 0.57
N ILE A 681 -16.06 7.03 1.73
CA ILE A 681 -15.50 7.67 2.91
C ILE A 681 -14.04 7.24 3.03
N ASN A 682 -13.14 8.21 3.03
CA ASN A 682 -11.71 8.01 3.20
C ASN A 682 -11.14 8.85 4.35
N GLU A 683 -9.84 8.71 4.61
CA GLU A 683 -9.11 9.44 5.66
C GLU A 683 -9.13 10.97 5.51
N TYR A 684 -9.52 11.51 4.36
CA TYR A 684 -9.64 12.95 4.09
C TYR A 684 -11.08 13.48 4.30
N SER A 685 -12.03 12.63 4.71
CA SER A 685 -13.45 12.96 4.91
C SER A 685 -13.69 13.73 6.21
N ILE A 686 -13.06 14.90 6.33
CA ILE A 686 -13.13 15.79 7.48
C ILE A 686 -14.42 16.63 7.51
N GLU A 687 -15.26 16.48 6.50
CA GLU A 687 -16.62 17.02 6.41
C GLU A 687 -17.57 15.88 6.00
N GLU A 688 -18.88 16.11 6.17
CA GLU A 688 -19.93 15.18 5.76
C GLU A 688 -19.89 14.97 4.23
N VAL A 689 -19.87 13.71 3.78
CA VAL A 689 -19.91 13.40 2.35
C VAL A 689 -21.31 13.68 1.82
N THR A 690 -21.44 14.71 1.00
CA THR A 690 -22.75 15.21 0.56
C THR A 690 -23.18 14.59 -0.76
N LEU A 691 -24.36 13.99 -0.78
CA LEU A 691 -25.03 13.43 -1.95
C LEU A 691 -26.35 14.18 -2.18
N THR A 692 -26.53 14.77 -3.36
CA THR A 692 -27.80 15.42 -3.74
C THR A 692 -28.57 14.54 -4.71
N ILE A 693 -29.81 14.19 -4.38
CA ILE A 693 -30.66 13.30 -5.16
C ILE A 693 -31.96 14.04 -5.51
N GLU A 694 -32.20 14.21 -6.81
CA GLU A 694 -33.40 14.84 -7.37
C GLU A 694 -34.54 13.83 -7.51
N ASN A 695 -35.80 14.24 -7.31
CA ASN A 695 -36.97 13.45 -7.70
C ASN A 695 -37.85 14.26 -8.64
N ILE A 696 -38.56 13.51 -9.48
CA ILE A 696 -39.49 14.04 -10.47
C ILE A 696 -40.90 13.92 -9.89
N LEU A 697 -41.70 14.97 -10.08
CA LEU A 697 -43.11 14.96 -9.70
C LEU A 697 -43.85 13.83 -10.42
N ASP A 698 -44.62 13.06 -9.65
CA ASP A 698 -45.50 12.03 -10.20
C ASP A 698 -46.70 12.71 -10.83
N THR A 699 -46.76 12.79 -12.16
CA THR A 699 -47.86 13.46 -12.87
C THR A 699 -48.56 12.53 -13.85
N GLY A 700 -49.85 12.78 -14.06
CA GLY A 700 -50.69 12.05 -15.01
C GLY A 700 -51.48 12.99 -15.92
N GLY A 701 -52.36 12.40 -16.72
CA GLY A 701 -53.24 13.11 -17.63
C GLY A 701 -54.62 12.47 -17.76
N VAL A 702 -55.51 13.23 -18.40
CA VAL A 702 -56.89 12.88 -18.69
C VAL A 702 -57.21 13.27 -20.13
N GLU A 703 -57.94 12.41 -20.84
CA GLU A 703 -58.50 12.68 -22.15
C GLU A 703 -60.03 12.56 -22.09
N LEU A 704 -60.72 13.62 -22.49
CA LEU A 704 -62.17 13.65 -22.64
C LEU A 704 -62.54 13.55 -24.13
N ILE A 705 -63.45 12.64 -24.47
CA ILE A 705 -64.08 12.59 -25.80
C ILE A 705 -65.53 13.07 -25.71
N LYS A 706 -65.85 14.09 -26.52
CA LYS A 706 -67.16 14.72 -26.57
C LYS A 706 -68.00 14.15 -27.71
N HIS A 707 -69.22 13.69 -27.40
CA HIS A 707 -70.14 13.13 -28.38
C HIS A 707 -71.49 13.87 -28.43
N ALA A 708 -72.20 13.70 -29.54
CA ALA A 708 -73.63 13.98 -29.66
C ALA A 708 -74.45 12.83 -29.09
N GLU A 709 -75.40 13.16 -28.22
CA GLU A 709 -76.36 12.20 -27.69
C GLU A 709 -77.16 11.56 -28.84
N GLY A 710 -77.17 10.24 -28.91
CA GLY A 710 -77.94 9.44 -29.87
C GLY A 710 -77.27 9.17 -31.22
N SER A 711 -76.45 10.07 -31.78
CA SER A 711 -75.71 9.80 -33.03
C SER A 711 -74.29 9.28 -32.79
N GLY A 712 -73.68 9.57 -31.64
CA GLY A 712 -72.30 9.19 -31.31
C GLY A 712 -71.23 9.99 -32.06
N GLU A 713 -71.62 10.94 -32.91
CA GLU A 713 -70.69 11.83 -33.62
C GLU A 713 -69.87 12.68 -32.64
N VAL A 714 -68.59 12.88 -32.93
CA VAL A 714 -67.70 13.67 -32.07
C VAL A 714 -67.99 15.17 -32.22
N LEU A 715 -67.88 15.92 -31.12
CA LEU A 715 -68.25 17.34 -31.08
C LEU A 715 -67.06 18.25 -30.78
N GLN A 716 -66.76 19.10 -31.75
CA GLN A 716 -65.80 20.20 -31.63
C GLN A 716 -66.40 21.42 -30.92
N GLY A 717 -65.58 22.10 -30.13
CA GLY A 717 -65.89 23.44 -29.62
C GLY A 717 -66.70 23.47 -28.32
N ALA A 718 -66.81 22.35 -27.60
CA ALA A 718 -67.25 22.37 -26.20
C ALA A 718 -66.14 22.98 -25.34
N VAL A 719 -66.47 23.88 -24.42
CA VAL A 719 -65.50 24.52 -23.51
C VAL A 719 -65.72 24.03 -22.09
N PHE A 720 -64.65 23.57 -21.45
CA PHE A 720 -64.60 23.06 -20.10
C PHE A 720 -63.73 23.93 -19.19
N GLU A 721 -63.95 23.78 -17.90
CA GLU A 721 -62.99 24.12 -16.86
C GLU A 721 -62.61 22.86 -16.06
N LEU A 722 -61.36 22.82 -15.60
CA LEU A 722 -60.85 21.82 -14.67
C LEU A 722 -60.95 22.39 -13.26
N GLN A 723 -61.54 21.63 -12.34
CA GLN A 723 -61.64 21.99 -10.93
C GLN A 723 -61.03 20.89 -10.05
N ASN A 724 -60.61 21.23 -8.82
CA ASN A 724 -60.31 20.23 -7.79
C ASN A 724 -61.61 19.64 -7.20
N ARG A 725 -61.48 18.67 -6.29
CA ARG A 725 -62.61 18.02 -5.60
C ARG A 725 -63.50 18.99 -4.82
N GLU A 726 -62.93 20.09 -4.33
CA GLU A 726 -63.64 21.14 -3.58
C GLU A 726 -64.41 22.12 -4.50
N GLY A 727 -64.29 21.98 -5.82
CA GLY A 727 -64.93 22.83 -6.83
C GLY A 727 -64.19 24.14 -7.11
N GLU A 728 -62.93 24.26 -6.70
CA GLU A 728 -62.07 25.39 -7.07
C GLU A 728 -61.51 25.20 -8.47
N THR A 729 -61.67 26.22 -9.32
CA THR A 729 -61.19 26.22 -10.70
C THR A 729 -59.66 26.29 -10.77
N LEU A 730 -59.05 25.26 -11.37
CA LEU A 730 -57.62 25.14 -11.62
C LEU A 730 -57.23 25.65 -13.01
N GLN A 731 -58.08 25.40 -14.02
CA GLN A 731 -57.84 25.83 -15.40
C GLN A 731 -59.17 26.09 -16.13
N THR A 732 -59.22 27.14 -16.96
CA THR A 732 -60.42 27.53 -17.73
C THR A 732 -60.16 27.52 -19.23
N GLY A 733 -61.21 27.44 -20.05
CA GLY A 733 -61.12 27.65 -21.49
C GLY A 733 -60.64 26.42 -22.27
N LEU A 734 -60.71 25.25 -21.66
CA LEU A 734 -60.27 23.97 -22.22
C LEU A 734 -61.27 23.53 -23.30
N THR A 735 -60.88 23.58 -24.57
CA THR A 735 -61.82 23.41 -25.68
C THR A 735 -61.60 22.11 -26.44
N THR A 736 -62.68 21.40 -26.79
CA THR A 736 -62.58 20.16 -27.59
C THR A 736 -62.18 20.45 -29.04
N GLY A 737 -61.25 19.66 -29.56
CA GLY A 737 -60.70 19.74 -30.91
C GLY A 737 -61.67 19.25 -32.00
N ALA A 738 -61.21 19.25 -33.26
CA ALA A 738 -62.01 18.81 -34.41
C ALA A 738 -62.39 17.32 -34.37
N ASP A 739 -61.62 16.52 -33.63
CA ASP A 739 -61.87 15.11 -33.31
C ASP A 739 -62.75 14.94 -32.06
N GLY A 740 -63.24 16.04 -31.48
CA GLY A 740 -64.02 16.07 -30.25
C GLY A 740 -63.24 15.76 -28.98
N LYS A 741 -61.90 15.72 -29.05
CA LYS A 741 -61.05 15.39 -27.91
C LYS A 741 -60.57 16.62 -27.13
N LEU A 742 -60.39 16.47 -25.83
CA LEU A 742 -59.71 17.41 -24.94
C LEU A 742 -58.73 16.62 -24.08
N ALA A 743 -57.44 16.90 -24.19
CA ALA A 743 -56.40 16.28 -23.36
C ALA A 743 -55.79 17.30 -22.38
N ILE A 744 -55.54 16.86 -21.15
CA ILE A 744 -54.88 17.62 -20.10
C ILE A 744 -53.79 16.73 -19.50
N GLU A 745 -52.55 17.22 -19.46
CA GLU A 745 -51.38 16.51 -18.97
C GLU A 745 -50.76 17.27 -17.78
N GLY A 746 -49.83 16.63 -17.06
CA GLY A 746 -49.07 17.26 -15.99
C GLY A 746 -49.87 17.48 -14.69
N LEU A 747 -50.93 16.70 -14.47
CA LEU A 747 -51.75 16.78 -13.26
C LEU A 747 -51.11 15.96 -12.14
N ALA A 748 -50.93 16.56 -10.97
CA ALA A 748 -50.49 15.83 -9.78
C ALA A 748 -51.55 14.79 -9.33
N PRO A 749 -51.20 13.75 -8.58
CA PRO A 749 -52.13 12.70 -8.19
C PRO A 749 -53.19 13.28 -7.25
N GLY A 750 -54.46 12.95 -7.51
CA GLY A 750 -55.57 13.54 -6.78
C GLY A 750 -56.89 13.50 -7.53
N ALA A 751 -57.96 13.94 -6.85
CA ALA A 751 -59.31 13.96 -7.39
C ALA A 751 -59.66 15.31 -8.01
N TYR A 752 -60.21 15.27 -9.22
CA TYR A 752 -60.53 16.42 -10.06
C TYR A 752 -61.92 16.28 -10.67
N GLN A 753 -62.42 17.35 -11.28
CA GLN A 753 -63.62 17.29 -12.11
C GLN A 753 -63.53 18.22 -13.33
N LEU A 754 -64.11 17.79 -14.45
CA LEU A 754 -64.35 18.63 -15.62
C LEU A 754 -65.79 19.11 -15.64
N VAL A 755 -65.98 20.43 -15.81
CA VAL A 755 -67.30 21.07 -15.90
C VAL A 755 -67.44 21.76 -17.25
N GLU A 756 -68.47 21.42 -18.01
CA GLU A 756 -68.76 22.10 -19.27
C GLU A 756 -69.31 23.51 -18.97
N THR A 757 -68.70 24.53 -19.55
CA THR A 757 -69.07 25.94 -19.38
C THR A 757 -69.70 26.53 -20.64
N GLN A 758 -69.44 25.94 -21.81
CA GLN A 758 -70.07 26.30 -23.07
C GLN A 758 -70.24 25.04 -23.94
N ALA A 759 -71.47 24.80 -24.37
CA ALA A 759 -71.79 23.72 -25.31
C ALA A 759 -71.26 24.02 -26.73
N PRO A 760 -71.00 22.98 -27.54
CA PRO A 760 -70.84 23.12 -28.99
C PRO A 760 -72.01 23.86 -29.63
N THR A 761 -71.76 24.52 -30.77
CA THR A 761 -72.81 25.25 -31.50
C THR A 761 -73.95 24.32 -31.89
N GLY A 762 -75.18 24.66 -31.48
CA GLY A 762 -76.37 23.86 -31.78
C GLY A 762 -76.70 22.76 -30.76
N TYR A 763 -75.99 22.71 -29.62
CA TYR A 763 -76.21 21.75 -28.54
C TYR A 763 -76.57 22.45 -27.23
N GLU A 764 -77.31 21.75 -26.36
CA GLU A 764 -77.63 22.21 -25.01
C GLU A 764 -76.40 22.05 -24.09
N LEU A 765 -76.20 22.97 -23.14
CA LEU A 765 -75.14 22.93 -22.14
C LEU A 765 -75.47 21.89 -21.06
N ASP A 766 -74.55 20.95 -20.84
CA ASP A 766 -74.60 20.03 -19.70
C ASP A 766 -73.45 20.30 -18.72
N ALA A 767 -73.71 21.23 -17.78
CA ALA A 767 -72.78 21.61 -16.74
C ALA A 767 -72.66 20.58 -15.59
N THR A 768 -73.18 19.36 -15.73
CA THR A 768 -73.00 18.30 -14.73
C THR A 768 -71.51 17.89 -14.69
N PRO A 769 -70.81 18.03 -13.54
CA PRO A 769 -69.40 17.69 -13.42
C PRO A 769 -69.09 16.24 -13.77
N ILE A 770 -67.92 16.01 -14.36
CA ILE A 770 -67.36 14.68 -14.62
C ILE A 770 -66.17 14.51 -13.68
N GLU A 771 -66.37 13.75 -12.61
CA GLU A 771 -65.32 13.46 -11.62
C GLU A 771 -64.33 12.43 -12.18
N PHE A 772 -63.05 12.64 -11.89
CA PHE A 772 -61.98 11.69 -12.20
C PHE A 772 -60.84 11.79 -11.19
N GLU A 773 -59.99 10.76 -11.15
CA GLU A 773 -58.85 10.71 -10.25
C GLU A 773 -57.57 10.43 -11.07
N ILE A 774 -56.52 11.19 -10.80
CA ILE A 774 -55.18 10.88 -11.28
C ILE A 774 -54.53 10.00 -10.22
N GLU A 775 -54.35 8.73 -10.56
CA GLU A 775 -53.65 7.76 -9.72
C GLU A 775 -52.15 8.07 -9.66
N ARG A 776 -51.49 7.64 -8.59
CA ARG A 776 -50.02 7.65 -8.52
C ARG A 776 -49.42 6.71 -9.56
N SER A 777 -48.29 7.08 -10.15
CA SER A 777 -47.61 6.34 -11.22
C SER A 777 -48.55 5.98 -12.37
N GLN A 778 -49.41 6.92 -12.79
CA GLN A 778 -50.40 6.68 -13.82
C GLN A 778 -49.73 6.17 -15.13
N THR A 779 -50.10 4.96 -15.57
CA THR A 779 -49.51 4.33 -16.77
C THR A 779 -50.34 4.56 -18.05
N ALA A 780 -51.59 4.99 -17.90
CA ALA A 780 -52.49 5.32 -19.00
C ALA A 780 -53.34 6.54 -18.63
N VAL A 781 -53.54 7.44 -19.60
CA VAL A 781 -54.41 8.61 -19.39
C VAL A 781 -55.82 8.17 -19.01
N VAL A 782 -56.46 8.91 -18.11
CA VAL A 782 -57.86 8.66 -17.75
C VAL A 782 -58.73 9.04 -18.95
N GLU A 783 -59.46 8.08 -19.49
CA GLU A 783 -60.39 8.33 -20.60
C GLU A 783 -61.79 8.63 -20.06
N LEU A 784 -62.33 9.80 -20.42
CA LEU A 784 -63.65 10.26 -20.07
C LEU A 784 -64.51 10.46 -21.31
N THR A 785 -65.83 10.35 -21.17
CA THR A 785 -66.78 10.68 -22.24
C THR A 785 -67.88 11.60 -21.75
N LYS A 786 -68.34 12.51 -22.61
CA LYS A 786 -69.45 13.41 -22.31
C LYS A 786 -70.32 13.66 -23.53
N GLU A 787 -71.63 13.52 -23.37
CA GLU A 787 -72.61 13.71 -24.44
C GLU A 787 -73.34 15.05 -24.28
N ASN A 788 -73.69 15.71 -25.40
CA ASN A 788 -74.65 16.81 -25.38
C ASN A 788 -75.82 16.50 -26.29
N ARG A 789 -76.98 16.98 -25.86
CA ARG A 789 -78.21 16.92 -26.62
C ARG A 789 -78.26 18.01 -27.67
N LEU A 790 -78.67 17.67 -28.88
CA LEU A 790 -78.90 18.65 -29.94
C LEU A 790 -80.05 19.60 -29.54
N THR A 791 -79.84 20.91 -29.63
CA THR A 791 -80.89 21.91 -29.38
C THR A 791 -81.93 21.83 -30.49
N PRO A 792 -83.19 21.43 -30.20
CA PRO A 792 -84.21 21.32 -31.24
C PRO A 792 -84.56 22.70 -31.80
N GLY A 793 -84.52 22.84 -33.13
CA GLY A 793 -85.04 24.03 -33.82
C GLY A 793 -86.57 24.02 -33.89
N GLY A 794 -87.17 25.21 -33.99
CA GLY A 794 -88.60 25.38 -34.25
C GLY A 794 -88.84 26.17 -35.54
N VAL A 795 -89.86 25.79 -36.31
CA VAL A 795 -90.37 26.57 -37.44
C VAL A 795 -91.79 27.04 -37.14
N VAL A 796 -92.04 28.33 -37.33
CA VAL A 796 -93.39 28.89 -37.20
C VAL A 796 -93.93 29.18 -38.61
N LEU A 797 -94.94 28.43 -39.01
CA LEU A 797 -95.66 28.63 -40.26
C LEU A 797 -96.90 29.47 -39.99
N THR A 798 -96.91 30.71 -40.50
CA THR A 798 -98.14 31.53 -40.52
C THR A 798 -98.75 31.43 -41.90
N LYS A 799 -99.88 30.73 -42.01
CA LYS A 799 -100.62 30.67 -43.27
C LYS A 799 -101.54 31.87 -43.39
N ILE A 800 -101.28 32.70 -44.38
CA ILE A 800 -102.13 33.85 -44.71
C ILE A 800 -102.89 33.62 -46.01
N ASP A 801 -103.99 34.35 -46.15
CA ASP A 801 -104.69 34.54 -47.40
C ASP A 801 -103.92 35.53 -48.30
N ASP A 802 -103.82 35.22 -49.59
CA ASP A 802 -103.01 35.97 -50.55
C ASP A 802 -103.62 37.34 -50.92
N GLN A 803 -104.93 37.52 -50.72
CA GLN A 803 -105.62 38.75 -51.12
C GLN A 803 -105.89 39.68 -49.94
N SER A 804 -106.31 39.11 -48.81
CA SER A 804 -106.71 39.86 -47.61
C SER A 804 -105.59 39.99 -46.57
N GLY A 805 -104.59 39.10 -46.60
CA GLY A 805 -103.53 39.04 -45.59
C GLY A 805 -103.99 38.50 -44.23
N GLU A 806 -105.25 38.08 -44.09
CA GLU A 806 -105.77 37.47 -42.87
C GLU A 806 -105.17 36.08 -42.62
N VAL A 807 -105.03 35.71 -41.35
CA VAL A 807 -104.52 34.40 -40.94
C VAL A 807 -105.59 33.33 -41.17
N LEU A 808 -105.21 32.25 -41.87
CA LEU A 808 -106.08 31.13 -42.18
C LEU A 808 -106.01 30.05 -41.09
N GLN A 809 -107.16 29.72 -40.49
CA GLN A 809 -107.29 28.65 -39.50
C GLN A 809 -107.67 27.32 -40.16
N GLY A 810 -107.13 26.21 -39.64
CA GLY A 810 -107.46 24.84 -40.08
C GLY A 810 -106.57 24.27 -41.20
N ALA A 811 -105.51 24.98 -41.60
CA ALA A 811 -104.49 24.41 -42.48
C ALA A 811 -103.65 23.37 -41.73
N VAL A 812 -103.47 22.18 -42.34
CA VAL A 812 -102.64 21.10 -41.81
C VAL A 812 -101.34 21.06 -42.62
N PHE A 813 -100.21 20.95 -41.93
CA PHE A 813 -98.89 20.90 -42.52
C PHE A 813 -98.18 19.61 -42.16
N GLU A 814 -97.30 19.15 -43.05
CA GLU A 814 -96.30 18.13 -42.75
C GLU A 814 -94.90 18.72 -42.84
N LEU A 815 -94.07 18.40 -41.86
CA LEU A 815 -92.64 18.67 -41.87
C LEU A 815 -91.93 17.40 -42.37
N GLN A 816 -91.16 17.52 -43.44
CA GLN A 816 -90.40 16.42 -44.03
C GLN A 816 -88.90 16.67 -43.91
N ASN A 817 -88.11 15.60 -43.81
CA ASN A 817 -86.65 15.68 -43.98
C ASN A 817 -86.28 15.86 -45.46
N ARG A 818 -84.99 16.01 -45.77
CA ARG A 818 -84.50 16.22 -47.15
C ARG A 818 -84.75 15.00 -48.06
N GLU A 819 -84.96 13.83 -47.48
CA GLU A 819 -85.23 12.57 -48.18
C GLU A 819 -86.73 12.36 -48.45
N GLY A 820 -87.57 13.30 -47.99
CA GLY A 820 -89.02 13.28 -48.17
C GLY A 820 -89.76 12.48 -47.11
N GLU A 821 -89.10 12.05 -46.04
CA GLU A 821 -89.74 11.35 -44.92
C GLU A 821 -90.43 12.35 -43.98
N THR A 822 -91.68 12.08 -43.64
CA THR A 822 -92.46 12.91 -42.71
C THR A 822 -91.92 12.80 -41.29
N LEU A 823 -91.39 13.91 -40.77
CA LEU A 823 -90.88 14.06 -39.41
C LEU A 823 -91.99 14.40 -38.41
N GLN A 824 -92.95 15.21 -38.82
CA GLN A 824 -94.05 15.66 -37.97
C GLN A 824 -95.25 16.10 -38.83
N THR A 825 -96.48 15.89 -38.34
CA THR A 825 -97.71 16.46 -38.91
C THR A 825 -98.43 17.30 -37.87
N GLY A 826 -99.05 18.41 -38.27
CA GLY A 826 -99.64 19.39 -37.36
C GLY A 826 -100.75 20.23 -37.97
#